data_AF-A0A260ZCZ6-F1
#
_entry.id   AF-A0A260ZCZ6-F1
#
_cell.length_a   1.000
_cell.length_b   1.000
_cell.length_c   1.000
_cell.angle_alpha   90.00
_cell.angle_beta   90.00
_cell.angle_gamma   90.00
#
_symmetry.space_group_name_H-M   'P 1'
#
loop_
_entity.id
_entity.type
_entity.pdbx_description
1 polymer ?
#
loop_
_entity_poly.entity_id
_entity_poly.type
_entity_poly.pdbx_seq_one_letter_code
_entity_poly.pdbx_strand_id
1 'polypeptide(L)'
;MNQPSTSNSRPEEEEYGNILEHDDDFPEEEEYDHSQDLDDGTIAGVDIKPHLATLGRVDEGGNDHAAPALEDEDLVNAINMFMRNEYDYDQFMRVTGGQTLREELGTKRKRPAPDDMDEEGEEIDTAEDDEDDEDEDRELMGEVEDMPHPNYMDEPPSGVDRYNALPEEARYIMTQLMSGERRPVEETSSPLNLAEALKNQFDRNSEERAAPLKQVKLEPHVGEASSSTAPAESHRDRKKGKRLDSLLGMANVYAAQGNITGAMELLREVIRTDHRHAVAYQQIATVYEQEGDREKALQFGLLASHLNPKTPADDWVHWGDEANKLGRIEEAAVCYDRAIHLSNENWQYYEKRIEMLDQLNLRPLAMKTRLQAAQLINNEILQVDFQWFRELIRKVAQYYITMNDEDKAIQSLEAFVLRSREFGENAEAQHDTLVGMYIARKKFQQAGKSILSLCEGVRALFMPSKEPACLITYTNGTYECIPFPPIGNVQYEIVEQAFPVRMHCHLVFCLFSLNEIEQSSDLEAKLLNRTFEMEEDEACLLDVPRLYKNQGNPKFAMKFLEKLSDNPSYKYEESGAYWYLKGTLEMGQKNDAAAMEAFNKVLVLQPDHVDNRIHLSTLQQKAGLFDAALETLENYDLEVGSALPDERLLARRSDVLFESGDSDQFVRITRMMLAPHFYRVYVAPEVLKKRRVAKGKLTTPALSNTLKTCAFNVIKHTNWERLVKRLGAMVEANGVYTTTLTGTDIHDYCLKLIECLNKMEKHQDALIVCCYAFLHPTLFKADKTTTFQNLVYYCAIKARCWNLAFEYVRFYYTFALMVPTEPENAKHADMLQKRLFNAMNYVFVNSQNVCYHRFIMRALVKNKDNHALQAISGNNSLITGTYRHAMGEYLRVWVNNRRNPLICLLLALTFTHMSCKKDLSSRHLIGIRGIAFMKKYSRVRTCNQEVYYNIGRMFHQMSILPLAKHFYDKVLHAAPPNVFAFDDDGNEIIVPAEKYDLRKMAAHNLALIYRTSGNHYAARAIYEKYLVV
;
A
#
# COMPACT_ATOMS: atom_id res chain seq x y z
N MET A 1 -23.70 -36.87 8.69
CA MET A 1 -23.96 -36.58 10.12
C MET A 1 -23.17 -35.34 10.50
N ASN A 2 -23.67 -34.58 11.48
CA ASN A 2 -22.99 -33.52 12.24
C ASN A 2 -22.22 -32.47 11.43
N GLN A 3 -22.91 -31.38 11.08
CA GLN A 3 -22.28 -30.05 11.09
C GLN A 3 -21.92 -29.69 12.55
N PRO A 4 -20.77 -29.09 12.85
CA PRO A 4 -20.56 -28.37 14.09
C PRO A 4 -21.27 -27.00 14.04
N SER A 5 -21.73 -26.52 15.20
CA SER A 5 -22.52 -25.29 15.33
C SER A 5 -21.68 -24.02 15.27
N THR A 6 -22.20 -22.98 14.60
CA THR A 6 -21.69 -21.61 14.72
C THR A 6 -22.13 -21.01 16.06
N SER A 7 -21.28 -21.08 17.08
CA SER A 7 -21.46 -20.37 18.36
C SER A 7 -20.76 -19.00 18.31
N ASN A 8 -21.54 -17.92 18.29
CA ASN A 8 -21.02 -16.57 18.57
C ASN A 8 -20.71 -16.48 20.07
N SER A 9 -19.45 -16.67 20.45
CA SER A 9 -18.92 -16.30 21.77
C SER A 9 -17.93 -15.15 21.59
N ARG A 10 -18.24 -13.99 22.16
CA ARG A 10 -17.23 -12.94 22.38
C ARG A 10 -16.14 -13.51 23.30
N PRO A 11 -14.86 -13.11 23.16
CA PRO A 11 -13.96 -13.16 24.31
C PRO A 11 -14.48 -12.18 25.35
N GLU A 12 -14.66 -12.63 26.59
CA GLU A 12 -15.00 -11.76 27.71
C GLU A 12 -13.73 -11.07 28.24
N GLU A 13 -13.88 -9.89 28.82
CA GLU A 13 -12.77 -8.93 29.00
C GLU A 13 -12.00 -9.18 30.31
N GLU A 14 -10.66 -9.29 30.23
CA GLU A 14 -9.77 -9.53 31.37
C GLU A 14 -9.77 -8.36 32.38
N GLU A 15 -10.25 -8.56 33.61
CA GLU A 15 -10.17 -7.58 34.69
C GLU A 15 -8.75 -7.51 35.30
N TYR A 16 -7.96 -6.53 34.86
CA TYR A 16 -6.68 -6.21 35.48
C TYR A 16 -6.89 -5.42 36.78
N GLY A 17 -6.76 -6.08 37.92
CA GLY A 17 -6.95 -5.52 39.26
C GLY A 17 -6.29 -4.15 39.49
N ASN A 18 -7.11 -3.17 39.87
CA ASN A 18 -6.70 -1.78 40.06
C ASN A 18 -5.79 -1.58 41.29
N ILE A 19 -4.76 -0.73 41.14
CA ILE A 19 -4.04 -0.11 42.28
C ILE A 19 -4.59 1.30 42.60
N LEU A 20 -5.50 1.81 41.77
CA LEU A 20 -6.22 3.07 41.94
C LEU A 20 -7.71 2.84 41.64
N GLU A 21 -8.55 3.05 42.68
CA GLU A 21 -10.01 2.86 42.70
C GLU A 21 -10.51 1.41 42.46
N HIS A 22 -10.91 0.77 43.57
CA HIS A 22 -12.04 -0.16 43.61
C HIS A 22 -13.25 0.65 44.09
N ASP A 23 -14.39 0.46 43.42
CA ASP A 23 -15.73 0.61 43.99
C ASP A 23 -16.55 -0.61 43.48
N ASP A 24 -17.61 -0.96 44.21
CA ASP A 24 -18.65 -1.97 43.88
C ASP A 24 -18.21 -3.42 43.58
N ASP A 25 -17.95 -4.21 44.64
CA ASP A 25 -18.77 -5.41 44.96
C ASP A 25 -18.30 -6.12 46.26
N PHE A 26 -18.97 -5.84 47.38
CA PHE A 26 -18.95 -6.62 48.63
C PHE A 26 -20.33 -6.50 49.32
N PRO A 27 -20.75 -7.47 50.15
CA PRO A 27 -22.16 -7.61 50.55
C PRO A 27 -22.63 -6.62 51.62
N GLU A 28 -23.94 -6.70 51.88
CA GLU A 28 -24.81 -5.79 52.65
C GLU A 28 -24.26 -5.19 53.95
N GLU A 29 -24.80 -4.01 54.28
CA GLU A 29 -24.42 -3.11 55.36
C GLU A 29 -24.31 -3.77 56.75
N GLU A 30 -23.11 -3.81 57.32
CA GLU A 30 -22.94 -3.75 58.78
C GLU A 30 -22.72 -2.27 59.20
N GLU A 31 -23.62 -1.73 60.02
CA GLU A 31 -23.55 -0.35 60.54
C GLU A 31 -22.33 -0.18 61.47
N TYR A 32 -21.20 0.27 60.93
CA TYR A 32 -20.03 0.65 61.74
C TYR A 32 -20.22 2.03 62.39
N ASP A 33 -20.61 1.99 63.66
CA ASP A 33 -20.85 3.15 64.53
C ASP A 33 -19.71 4.19 64.50
N HIS A 34 -20.08 5.47 64.37
CA HIS A 34 -19.20 6.64 64.23
C HIS A 34 -18.48 7.05 65.54
N SER A 35 -18.40 6.17 66.54
CA SER A 35 -18.10 6.54 67.94
C SER A 35 -16.62 6.47 68.40
N GLN A 36 -15.66 6.16 67.51
CA GLN A 36 -14.26 5.90 67.91
C GLN A 36 -13.16 6.71 67.20
N ASP A 37 -13.37 8.01 66.98
CA ASP A 37 -12.27 8.96 66.66
C ASP A 37 -11.46 9.35 67.92
N LEU A 38 -10.97 8.35 68.65
CA LEU A 38 -10.05 8.51 69.79
C LEU A 38 -8.60 8.35 69.30
N ASP A 39 -7.80 9.42 69.35
CA ASP A 39 -6.37 9.34 69.00
C ASP A 39 -5.56 8.63 70.10
N ASP A 40 -5.46 7.31 69.94
CA ASP A 40 -4.60 6.41 70.69
C ASP A 40 -3.13 6.88 70.75
N GLY A 41 -2.68 7.69 69.79
CA GLY A 41 -1.28 8.08 69.61
C GLY A 41 -0.38 6.94 69.13
N THR A 42 -0.94 5.85 68.60
CA THR A 42 -0.15 4.74 68.04
C THR A 42 0.08 4.88 66.54
N ILE A 43 1.09 4.18 66.02
CA ILE A 43 1.26 3.92 64.59
C ILE A 43 1.45 2.42 64.39
N ALA A 44 0.58 1.82 63.56
CA ALA A 44 0.53 0.37 63.35
C ALA A 44 0.58 -0.44 64.66
N GLY A 45 -0.20 -0.01 65.66
CA GLY A 45 -0.33 -0.63 66.98
C GLY A 45 0.82 -0.37 67.96
N VAL A 46 1.64 0.67 67.74
CA VAL A 46 2.77 1.03 68.62
C VAL A 46 2.64 2.48 69.10
N ASP A 47 2.49 2.72 70.40
CA ASP A 47 2.48 4.07 70.98
C ASP A 47 3.85 4.75 70.80
N ILE A 48 3.84 5.94 70.21
CA ILE A 48 5.03 6.77 69.95
C ILE A 48 5.23 7.89 70.99
N LYS A 49 4.26 8.14 71.87
CA LYS A 49 4.36 9.15 72.95
C LYS A 49 5.62 8.97 73.83
N PRO A 50 6.04 7.75 74.24
CA PRO A 50 7.26 7.53 75.04
C PRO A 50 8.58 7.84 74.33
N HIS A 51 8.57 8.11 73.02
CA HIS A 51 9.79 8.35 72.21
C HIS A 51 9.84 9.76 71.61
N LEU A 52 8.77 10.55 71.75
CA LEU A 52 8.73 11.97 71.38
C LEU A 52 9.07 12.89 72.57
N ALA A 53 8.89 12.42 73.80
CA ALA A 53 9.08 13.20 75.03
C ALA A 53 10.51 13.75 75.25
N THR A 54 11.52 13.22 74.55
CA THR A 54 12.92 13.69 74.60
C THR A 54 13.21 14.95 73.78
N LEU A 55 12.24 15.46 73.00
CA LEU A 55 12.40 16.65 72.15
C LEU A 55 11.78 17.94 72.74
N GLY A 56 11.15 17.88 73.91
CA GLY A 56 10.36 18.99 74.49
C GLY A 56 10.94 19.60 75.77
N ARG A 57 11.82 20.58 75.65
CA ARG A 57 12.09 21.59 76.70
C ARG A 57 12.52 22.92 76.06
N VAL A 58 11.71 23.96 76.25
CA VAL A 58 12.06 25.19 77.00
C VAL A 58 10.83 26.12 77.01
N ASP A 59 10.40 26.38 78.24
CA ASP A 59 9.72 27.55 78.83
C ASP A 59 8.50 28.21 78.15
N GLU A 60 7.46 28.33 78.98
CA GLU A 60 6.28 29.17 78.78
C GLU A 60 6.60 30.63 79.16
N GLY A 61 6.03 31.59 78.43
CA GLY A 61 6.21 33.02 78.72
C GLY A 61 5.27 33.87 77.86
N GLY A 62 4.01 33.98 78.27
CA GLY A 62 2.98 34.69 77.50
C GLY A 62 2.88 36.18 77.83
N ASN A 63 2.19 36.92 76.96
CA ASN A 63 1.26 37.95 77.39
C ASN A 63 0.15 38.14 76.33
N ASP A 64 -1.05 38.47 76.76
CA ASP A 64 -2.18 38.75 75.85
C ASP A 64 -2.05 40.12 75.19
N HIS A 65 -2.27 40.17 73.87
CA HIS A 65 -2.90 41.31 73.20
C HIS A 65 -3.50 40.85 71.86
N ALA A 66 -4.82 40.65 71.83
CA ALA A 66 -5.54 40.44 70.59
C ALA A 66 -5.65 41.76 69.81
N ALA A 67 -5.19 41.77 68.56
CA ALA A 67 -5.62 42.73 67.55
C ALA A 67 -6.96 42.26 66.95
N PRO A 68 -7.83 43.16 66.47
CA PRO A 68 -9.16 42.78 65.99
C PRO A 68 -9.09 41.94 64.71
N ALA A 69 -10.08 41.07 64.53
CA ALA A 69 -10.33 40.44 63.24
C ALA A 69 -10.72 41.51 62.21
N LEU A 70 -10.19 41.40 61.00
CA LEU A 70 -10.74 42.08 59.82
C LEU A 70 -12.00 41.32 59.37
N GLU A 71 -13.04 42.06 58.99
CA GLU A 71 -14.36 41.49 58.70
C GLU A 71 -14.38 40.78 57.34
N ASP A 72 -15.01 39.59 57.28
CA ASP A 72 -14.93 38.69 56.11
C ASP A 72 -15.47 39.30 54.81
N GLU A 73 -16.38 40.29 54.88
CA GLU A 73 -17.00 40.90 53.68
C GLU A 73 -16.00 41.64 52.79
N ASP A 74 -15.00 42.33 53.36
CA ASP A 74 -14.01 43.08 52.55
C ASP A 74 -13.02 42.14 51.84
N LEU A 75 -12.62 41.05 52.50
CA LEU A 75 -11.77 40.02 51.87
C LEU A 75 -12.54 39.28 50.76
N VAL A 76 -13.81 38.94 51.00
CA VAL A 76 -14.68 38.32 50.00
C VAL A 76 -14.97 39.26 48.83
N ASN A 77 -15.14 40.56 49.07
CA ASN A 77 -15.26 41.56 48.00
C ASN A 77 -13.97 41.68 47.18
N ALA A 78 -12.79 41.79 47.81
CA ALA A 78 -11.51 41.84 47.12
C ALA A 78 -11.27 40.61 46.22
N ILE A 79 -11.62 39.41 46.70
CA ILE A 79 -11.55 38.17 45.93
C ILE A 79 -12.56 38.17 44.78
N ASN A 80 -13.81 38.58 45.02
CA ASN A 80 -14.85 38.63 43.98
C ASN A 80 -14.55 39.64 42.87
N MET A 81 -13.97 40.80 43.20
CA MET A 81 -13.54 41.81 42.23
C MET A 81 -12.32 41.35 41.41
N PHE A 82 -11.34 40.68 42.05
CA PHE A 82 -10.23 40.04 41.34
C PHE A 82 -10.72 38.95 40.37
N MET A 83 -11.66 38.09 40.81
CA MET A 83 -12.30 37.07 39.96
C MET A 83 -13.19 37.63 38.83
N ARG A 84 -13.43 38.95 38.79
CA ARG A 84 -14.12 39.68 37.71
C ARG A 84 -13.18 40.51 36.82
N ASN A 85 -11.86 40.43 37.05
CA ASN A 85 -10.84 41.30 36.45
C ASN A 85 -11.03 42.80 36.76
N GLU A 86 -11.70 43.14 37.86
CA GLU A 86 -11.85 44.53 38.34
C GLU A 86 -10.63 45.01 39.15
N TYR A 87 -9.79 44.09 39.63
CA TYR A 87 -8.49 44.39 40.26
C TYR A 87 -7.31 43.78 39.49
N ASP A 88 -6.25 44.59 39.34
CA ASP A 88 -4.90 44.17 38.99
C ASP A 88 -4.28 43.34 40.12
N TYR A 89 -3.44 42.35 39.80
CA TYR A 89 -2.65 41.58 40.76
C TYR A 89 -1.83 42.48 41.71
N ASP A 90 -1.21 43.54 41.18
CA ASP A 90 -0.39 44.49 41.96
C ASP A 90 -1.26 45.38 42.89
N GLN A 91 -2.58 45.44 42.66
CA GLN A 91 -3.56 46.09 43.55
C GLN A 91 -4.11 45.10 44.58
N PHE A 92 -4.45 43.87 44.15
CA PHE A 92 -4.91 42.79 45.02
C PHE A 92 -3.89 42.46 46.12
N MET A 93 -2.60 42.40 45.77
CA MET A 93 -1.51 42.18 46.75
C MET A 93 -1.40 43.32 47.77
N ARG A 94 -1.65 44.58 47.38
CA ARG A 94 -1.63 45.74 48.30
C ARG A 94 -2.76 45.71 49.33
N VAL A 95 -3.96 45.28 48.92
CA VAL A 95 -5.12 45.16 49.83
C VAL A 95 -4.96 43.97 50.77
N THR A 96 -4.32 42.89 50.32
CA THR A 96 -4.11 41.66 51.11
C THR A 96 -2.80 41.64 51.92
N GLY A 97 -1.97 42.69 51.86
CA GLY A 97 -0.74 42.83 52.65
C GLY A 97 0.50 42.11 52.11
N GLY A 98 0.49 41.71 50.84
CA GLY A 98 1.65 41.14 50.13
C GLY A 98 2.54 42.22 49.49
N GLN A 99 3.81 41.89 49.26
CA GLN A 99 4.74 42.76 48.51
C GLN A 99 4.37 42.80 47.02
N THR A 100 4.66 43.93 46.36
CA THR A 100 4.33 44.14 44.95
C THR A 100 5.45 43.79 43.99
N LEU A 101 5.12 43.30 42.79
CA LEU A 101 6.10 42.86 41.79
C LEU A 101 7.02 44.01 41.34
N ARG A 102 6.51 45.24 41.49
CA ARG A 102 7.19 46.50 41.20
C ARG A 102 8.22 46.93 42.24
N GLU A 103 8.30 46.26 43.38
CA GLU A 103 9.29 46.51 44.45
C GLU A 103 10.50 45.57 44.33
N GLU A 104 10.35 44.39 43.72
CA GLU A 104 11.48 43.53 43.35
C GLU A 104 12.24 44.04 42.10
N LEU A 105 11.58 44.86 41.26
CA LEU A 105 12.09 45.23 39.93
C LEU A 105 12.14 46.75 39.65
N GLY A 106 13.26 47.41 40.01
CA GLY A 106 13.79 48.48 39.14
C GLY A 106 14.56 49.68 39.73
N THR A 107 15.87 49.74 39.46
CA THR A 107 16.66 50.98 39.29
C THR A 107 17.79 50.77 38.26
N LYS A 108 18.20 51.71 37.37
CA LYS A 108 17.52 52.88 36.76
C LYS A 108 18.35 53.48 35.57
N ARG A 109 17.77 53.55 34.36
CA ARG A 109 18.10 54.49 33.24
C ARG A 109 19.50 54.44 32.56
N LYS A 110 19.67 55.21 31.46
CA LYS A 110 20.72 55.12 30.40
C LYS A 110 21.83 56.19 30.48
N ARG A 111 23.07 55.79 30.11
CA ARG A 111 24.14 56.53 29.35
C ARG A 111 24.72 57.83 29.96
N PRO A 112 26.01 58.21 29.75
CA PRO A 112 26.75 58.18 28.47
C PRO A 112 28.10 57.42 28.46
N ALA A 113 28.88 57.62 27.40
CA ALA A 113 30.25 57.17 27.13
C ALA A 113 31.19 58.41 27.06
N PRO A 114 32.53 58.33 26.81
CA PRO A 114 33.30 57.21 26.28
C PRO A 114 34.74 57.01 26.88
N ASP A 115 35.56 56.27 26.12
CA ASP A 115 37.04 56.23 26.06
C ASP A 115 37.89 55.35 27.02
N ASP A 116 38.77 54.59 26.35
CA ASP A 116 40.19 54.30 26.64
C ASP A 116 40.71 53.20 27.62
N MET A 117 41.31 52.18 26.96
CA MET A 117 42.64 51.56 27.21
C MET A 117 42.81 50.27 28.06
N ASP A 118 43.41 49.29 27.38
CA ASP A 118 44.47 48.33 27.76
C ASP A 118 44.23 47.01 28.54
N GLU A 119 44.69 45.95 27.84
CA GLU A 119 45.52 44.79 28.25
C GLU A 119 44.98 43.65 29.18
N GLU A 120 44.96 42.45 28.58
CA GLU A 120 45.48 41.14 29.03
C GLU A 120 45.04 40.53 30.39
N GLY A 121 44.68 39.23 30.49
CA GLY A 121 44.55 38.17 29.46
C GLY A 121 44.34 36.78 30.10
N GLU A 122 43.95 35.78 29.27
CA GLU A 122 43.91 34.31 29.54
C GLU A 122 43.00 33.79 30.70
N GLU A 123 42.28 32.64 30.61
CA GLU A 123 41.80 31.79 29.49
C GLU A 123 40.70 30.81 30.03
N ILE A 124 40.09 29.98 29.16
CA ILE A 124 39.29 28.75 29.43
C ILE A 124 37.77 28.92 29.70
N ASP A 125 37.03 28.99 28.59
CA ASP A 125 36.05 27.98 28.12
C ASP A 125 34.93 27.45 29.06
N THR A 126 33.68 27.87 28.80
CA THR A 126 32.56 26.94 28.47
C THR A 126 31.39 27.72 27.82
N ALA A 127 30.37 27.01 27.31
CA ALA A 127 29.37 27.57 26.40
C ALA A 127 28.04 28.02 27.04
N GLU A 128 27.56 29.18 26.58
CA GLU A 128 26.23 29.82 26.73
C GLU A 128 25.89 30.41 25.33
N ASP A 129 24.65 30.52 24.83
CA ASP A 129 23.33 30.23 25.42
C ASP A 129 22.30 29.80 24.34
N ASP A 130 21.16 29.26 24.79
CA ASP A 130 19.90 29.10 24.02
C ASP A 130 18.99 30.36 24.21
N GLU A 131 17.77 30.34 23.63
CA GLU A 131 16.64 31.25 23.90
C GLU A 131 16.76 32.67 23.25
N ASP A 132 15.72 33.28 22.66
CA ASP A 132 14.28 32.99 22.67
C ASP A 132 13.57 33.04 21.29
N ASP A 133 12.47 32.30 21.18
CA ASP A 133 11.36 32.54 20.24
C ASP A 133 10.27 33.35 20.98
N GLU A 134 9.87 34.54 20.51
CA GLU A 134 8.49 35.05 20.76
C GLU A 134 8.10 36.21 19.81
N ASP A 135 7.13 35.94 18.92
CA ASP A 135 6.04 36.83 18.47
C ASP A 135 5.22 36.15 17.35
N GLU A 136 3.96 35.78 17.63
CA GLU A 136 2.93 35.45 16.62
C GLU A 136 2.02 36.67 16.33
N ASP A 137 1.09 36.53 15.38
CA ASP A 137 -0.06 37.44 15.15
C ASP A 137 0.17 38.87 14.57
N ARG A 138 0.70 38.91 13.33
CA ARG A 138 0.40 39.93 12.30
C ARG A 138 0.66 39.32 10.90
N GLU A 139 -0.17 39.44 9.87
CA GLU A 139 -1.38 40.24 9.61
C GLU A 139 -2.48 39.44 8.88
N LEU A 140 -3.70 39.99 8.88
CA LEU A 140 -4.80 39.62 7.97
C LEU A 140 -5.46 40.91 7.46
N MET A 141 -5.93 40.92 6.20
CA MET A 141 -6.69 41.98 5.50
C MET A 141 -5.88 43.08 4.77
N GLY A 142 -6.23 43.32 3.49
CA GLY A 142 -5.90 44.54 2.72
C GLY A 142 -4.53 44.52 2.02
N GLU A 143 -4.34 45.08 0.82
CA GLU A 143 -5.27 45.76 -0.12
C GLU A 143 -4.95 45.37 -1.60
N VAL A 144 -5.45 46.15 -2.57
CA VAL A 144 -5.42 45.88 -4.03
C VAL A 144 -4.59 47.00 -4.72
N GLU A 145 -4.46 46.93 -6.06
CA GLU A 145 -3.90 47.97 -6.95
C GLU A 145 -2.33 47.96 -7.04
N ASP A 146 -1.67 48.18 -8.18
CA ASP A 146 -2.19 48.36 -9.55
C ASP A 146 -1.21 47.86 -10.66
N MET A 147 -1.69 47.80 -11.90
CA MET A 147 -0.92 47.51 -13.12
C MET A 147 -0.05 48.69 -13.58
N PRO A 148 1.03 48.42 -14.36
CA PRO A 148 1.10 49.04 -15.70
C PRO A 148 1.21 48.05 -16.87
N HIS A 149 0.74 48.48 -18.04
CA HIS A 149 0.67 47.70 -19.29
C HIS A 149 2.01 47.68 -20.08
N PRO A 150 2.29 46.64 -20.90
CA PRO A 150 3.47 46.58 -21.78
C PRO A 150 3.28 47.38 -23.09
N ASN A 151 4.35 47.51 -23.89
CA ASN A 151 4.30 48.09 -25.24
C ASN A 151 5.38 47.51 -26.18
N TYR A 152 4.95 47.16 -27.40
CA TYR A 152 5.67 47.20 -28.71
C TYR A 152 7.09 46.60 -28.85
N MET A 153 7.45 45.84 -29.90
CA MET A 153 6.84 45.46 -31.20
C MET A 153 7.41 44.07 -31.62
N ASP A 154 7.05 43.39 -32.72
CA ASP A 154 6.23 43.72 -33.92
C ASP A 154 5.56 42.46 -34.51
N GLU A 155 4.81 42.62 -35.60
CA GLU A 155 4.25 41.55 -36.47
C GLU A 155 4.82 41.70 -37.93
N PRO A 156 4.54 40.87 -38.97
CA PRO A 156 3.22 40.31 -39.36
C PRO A 156 3.32 38.86 -39.97
N PRO A 157 2.38 38.31 -40.78
CA PRO A 157 1.53 37.25 -40.21
C PRO A 157 1.22 36.03 -41.10
N SER A 158 0.82 34.91 -40.47
CA SER A 158 -0.22 34.02 -41.01
C SER A 158 -0.91 33.26 -39.87
N GLY A 159 -2.23 33.40 -39.77
CA GLY A 159 -2.99 32.96 -38.60
C GLY A 159 -3.33 31.47 -38.59
N VAL A 160 -3.40 30.89 -37.39
CA VAL A 160 -4.14 29.66 -37.14
C VAL A 160 -5.60 30.01 -36.88
N ASP A 161 -6.53 29.32 -37.55
CA ASP A 161 -7.83 29.01 -36.96
C ASP A 161 -8.30 27.62 -37.40
N ARG A 162 -9.30 27.05 -36.72
CA ARG A 162 -9.82 25.69 -36.90
C ARG A 162 -11.30 25.63 -37.26
N TYR A 163 -11.73 26.53 -38.15
CA TYR A 163 -12.94 26.42 -38.99
C TYR A 163 -12.84 25.24 -40.01
N ASN A 164 -11.97 24.25 -39.76
CA ASN A 164 -11.13 23.63 -40.80
C ASN A 164 -10.85 22.13 -40.55
N ALA A 165 -11.78 21.38 -39.92
CA ALA A 165 -11.58 19.95 -39.59
C ALA A 165 -12.87 19.09 -39.72
N LEU A 166 -13.86 19.61 -40.44
CA LEU A 166 -15.20 19.07 -40.66
C LEU A 166 -15.71 19.69 -41.98
N PRO A 167 -16.86 19.27 -42.54
CA PRO A 167 -17.55 20.00 -43.61
C PRO A 167 -18.05 21.37 -43.15
N GLU A 168 -17.12 22.30 -42.92
CA GLU A 168 -17.36 23.69 -42.58
C GLU A 168 -17.60 24.51 -43.87
N GLU A 169 -17.37 23.93 -45.05
CA GLU A 169 -17.91 24.39 -46.33
C GLU A 169 -19.39 24.04 -46.51
N ALA A 170 -19.91 22.99 -45.85
CA ALA A 170 -21.36 22.87 -45.65
C ALA A 170 -21.90 23.99 -44.73
N ARG A 171 -21.01 24.61 -43.92
CA ARG A 171 -21.28 25.83 -43.14
C ARG A 171 -20.89 27.12 -43.90
N TYR A 172 -20.13 27.05 -45.00
CA TYR A 172 -19.68 28.21 -45.79
C TYR A 172 -20.45 28.42 -47.13
N ILE A 173 -21.03 27.38 -47.75
CA ILE A 173 -22.22 27.58 -48.61
C ILE A 173 -23.26 28.39 -47.83
N MET A 174 -23.41 28.01 -46.56
CA MET A 174 -24.22 28.62 -45.50
C MET A 174 -23.64 29.94 -44.92
N THR A 175 -22.52 30.45 -45.47
CA THR A 175 -21.97 31.79 -45.16
C THR A 175 -21.92 32.71 -46.40
N GLN A 176 -21.69 32.17 -47.61
CA GLN A 176 -21.58 32.97 -48.85
C GLN A 176 -22.74 32.85 -49.84
N LEU A 177 -23.85 32.21 -49.44
CA LEU A 177 -25.19 32.70 -49.81
C LEU A 177 -25.65 33.87 -48.93
N MET A 178 -25.05 34.08 -47.75
CA MET A 178 -25.59 34.99 -46.72
C MET A 178 -25.08 36.43 -46.77
N SER A 179 -24.00 36.73 -47.52
CA SER A 179 -23.36 38.05 -47.53
C SER A 179 -23.87 39.00 -48.63
N GLY A 180 -25.19 39.10 -48.79
CA GLY A 180 -25.84 39.97 -49.80
C GLY A 180 -25.98 41.45 -49.38
N GLU A 181 -26.18 41.71 -48.08
CA GLU A 181 -26.40 43.06 -47.49
C GLU A 181 -25.82 43.12 -46.05
N ARG A 182 -25.92 44.27 -45.35
CA ARG A 182 -25.18 44.55 -44.10
C ARG A 182 -26.06 44.99 -42.90
N ARG A 183 -25.54 44.72 -41.68
CA ARG A 183 -25.89 45.24 -40.32
C ARG A 183 -27.01 44.47 -39.55
N PRO A 184 -27.12 44.58 -38.19
CA PRO A 184 -26.06 44.24 -37.22
C PRO A 184 -26.54 43.53 -35.90
N VAL A 185 -25.63 42.76 -35.27
CA VAL A 185 -25.37 42.55 -33.81
C VAL A 185 -26.52 42.42 -32.78
N GLU A 186 -26.55 41.29 -32.05
CA GLU A 186 -26.55 41.12 -30.56
C GLU A 186 -26.36 39.60 -30.24
N GLU A 187 -25.35 39.20 -29.46
CA GLU A 187 -25.39 38.76 -28.02
C GLU A 187 -26.28 37.53 -27.73
N THR A 188 -25.88 36.46 -27.00
CA THR A 188 -24.66 36.09 -26.22
C THR A 188 -24.10 34.70 -26.71
N SER A 189 -23.31 33.83 -26.04
CA SER A 189 -22.72 33.65 -24.67
C SER A 189 -21.45 32.76 -24.72
N SER A 190 -20.91 32.31 -23.57
CA SER A 190 -19.65 31.55 -23.40
C SER A 190 -19.82 30.01 -23.23
N PRO A 191 -18.73 29.19 -23.32
CA PRO A 191 -18.84 27.73 -23.53
C PRO A 191 -18.37 26.82 -22.37
N LEU A 192 -19.20 25.82 -22.02
CA LEU A 192 -18.83 24.61 -21.27
C LEU A 192 -19.77 23.46 -21.72
N ASN A 193 -19.25 22.41 -22.39
CA ASN A 193 -19.79 21.02 -22.48
C ASN A 193 -19.24 20.13 -23.62
N LEU A 194 -18.34 20.62 -24.49
CA LEU A 194 -17.87 19.84 -25.66
C LEU A 194 -17.23 18.48 -25.31
N ALA A 195 -16.61 18.35 -24.12
CA ALA A 195 -15.97 17.12 -23.67
C ALA A 195 -16.97 15.99 -23.33
N GLU A 196 -18.18 16.30 -22.86
CA GLU A 196 -19.21 15.29 -22.59
C GLU A 196 -19.90 14.80 -23.87
N ALA A 197 -20.05 15.67 -24.87
CA ALA A 197 -20.68 15.31 -26.14
C ALA A 197 -19.92 14.20 -26.88
N LEU A 198 -18.58 14.29 -26.91
CA LEU A 198 -17.71 13.31 -27.57
C LEU A 198 -17.74 11.94 -26.88
N LYS A 199 -17.87 11.89 -25.55
CA LYS A 199 -17.93 10.63 -24.79
C LYS A 199 -19.27 9.90 -25.04
N ASN A 200 -20.37 10.64 -24.93
CA ASN A 200 -21.73 10.11 -25.09
C ASN A 200 -22.07 9.61 -26.51
N GLN A 201 -21.27 9.96 -27.53
CA GLN A 201 -21.41 9.40 -28.89
C GLN A 201 -20.69 8.06 -29.08
N PHE A 202 -19.65 7.75 -28.29
CA PHE A 202 -18.93 6.48 -28.42
C PHE A 202 -19.64 5.34 -27.69
N ASP A 203 -20.05 5.55 -26.43
CA ASP A 203 -20.65 4.51 -25.58
C ASP A 203 -21.97 3.94 -26.16
N ARG A 204 -22.66 4.70 -27.03
CA ARG A 204 -23.92 4.27 -27.68
C ARG A 204 -23.77 3.26 -28.81
N ASN A 205 -22.59 3.14 -29.42
CA ASN A 205 -22.37 2.22 -30.55
C ASN A 205 -21.93 0.81 -30.12
N SER A 206 -21.86 0.54 -28.81
CA SER A 206 -21.41 -0.73 -28.21
C SER A 206 -22.53 -1.73 -27.88
N GLU A 207 -23.81 -1.31 -27.92
CA GLU A 207 -24.94 -2.11 -27.39
C GLU A 207 -26.10 -2.38 -28.37
N GLU A 208 -25.81 -2.70 -29.64
CA GLU A 208 -26.80 -3.37 -30.50
C GLU A 208 -26.36 -4.80 -30.86
N ARG A 209 -27.19 -5.79 -30.48
CA ARG A 209 -26.94 -7.22 -30.76
C ARG A 209 -27.36 -7.58 -32.18
N ALA A 210 -26.48 -8.27 -32.90
CA ALA A 210 -26.75 -8.75 -34.25
C ALA A 210 -27.95 -9.73 -34.32
N ALA A 211 -28.71 -9.64 -35.42
CA ALA A 211 -29.72 -10.63 -35.82
C ALA A 211 -29.27 -11.38 -37.09
N PRO A 212 -29.71 -12.63 -37.33
CA PRO A 212 -29.05 -13.51 -38.32
C PRO A 212 -29.37 -13.17 -39.77
N LEU A 213 -28.37 -13.36 -40.64
CA LEU A 213 -28.50 -13.27 -42.10
C LEU A 213 -29.45 -14.34 -42.65
N LYS A 214 -30.39 -13.93 -43.51
CA LYS A 214 -31.14 -14.86 -44.38
C LYS A 214 -30.49 -14.90 -45.77
N GLN A 215 -30.08 -16.10 -46.18
CA GLN A 215 -29.62 -16.38 -47.53
C GLN A 215 -30.75 -16.15 -48.55
N VAL A 216 -30.40 -15.61 -49.72
CA VAL A 216 -31.26 -15.56 -50.92
C VAL A 216 -30.47 -16.17 -52.07
N LYS A 217 -31.06 -17.16 -52.76
CA LYS A 217 -30.45 -17.80 -53.94
C LYS A 217 -30.53 -16.89 -55.15
N LEU A 218 -29.51 -16.98 -56.02
CA LEU A 218 -29.54 -16.50 -57.39
C LEU A 218 -29.95 -17.63 -58.33
N GLU A 219 -30.93 -17.39 -59.20
CA GLU A 219 -31.19 -18.16 -60.43
C GLU A 219 -31.56 -17.18 -61.57
N PRO A 220 -31.40 -17.54 -62.87
CA PRO A 220 -31.15 -16.52 -63.90
C PRO A 220 -32.17 -16.42 -65.05
N HIS A 221 -32.17 -15.23 -65.67
CA HIS A 221 -32.33 -14.95 -67.11
C HIS A 221 -33.72 -14.80 -67.79
N VAL A 222 -33.77 -13.83 -68.72
CA VAL A 222 -34.75 -13.61 -69.83
C VAL A 222 -36.16 -13.09 -69.46
N GLY A 223 -36.69 -12.14 -70.24
CA GLY A 223 -38.14 -12.00 -70.44
C GLY A 223 -38.72 -10.57 -70.35
N GLU A 224 -38.75 -9.89 -71.48
CA GLU A 224 -39.31 -8.55 -71.76
C GLU A 224 -40.53 -8.04 -70.93
N ALA A 225 -40.42 -6.76 -70.53
CA ALA A 225 -41.47 -5.73 -70.45
C ALA A 225 -42.88 -6.06 -69.87
N SER A 226 -43.20 -5.46 -68.71
CA SER A 226 -44.17 -4.34 -68.65
C SER A 226 -44.39 -3.76 -67.25
N SER A 227 -44.99 -2.55 -67.20
CA SER A 227 -45.57 -1.84 -66.04
C SER A 227 -44.69 -1.64 -64.79
N SER A 228 -44.22 -0.40 -64.61
CA SER A 228 -43.68 0.11 -63.34
C SER A 228 -44.78 0.48 -62.34
N THR A 229 -44.57 0.17 -61.05
CA THR A 229 -45.30 0.79 -59.92
C THR A 229 -44.33 1.43 -58.93
N ALA A 230 -43.67 2.50 -59.38
CA ALA A 230 -42.96 3.41 -58.47
C ALA A 230 -43.98 4.21 -57.63
N PRO A 231 -43.66 4.61 -56.38
CA PRO A 231 -44.50 5.53 -55.63
C PRO A 231 -44.64 6.87 -56.37
N ALA A 232 -45.81 7.50 -56.26
CA ALA A 232 -46.15 8.68 -57.05
C ALA A 232 -45.45 9.96 -56.55
N GLU A 233 -44.23 10.22 -57.04
CA GLU A 233 -43.64 11.55 -56.98
C GLU A 233 -44.57 12.60 -57.61
N SER A 234 -44.55 13.82 -57.06
CA SER A 234 -45.49 14.85 -57.49
C SER A 234 -45.24 15.29 -58.93
N HIS A 235 -46.33 15.58 -59.65
CA HIS A 235 -46.28 16.00 -61.05
C HIS A 235 -45.60 17.39 -61.25
N ARG A 236 -45.26 18.09 -60.15
CA ARG A 236 -44.43 19.31 -60.14
C ARG A 236 -42.93 19.00 -60.13
N ASP A 237 -42.48 18.02 -59.37
CA ASP A 237 -41.04 17.79 -59.16
C ASP A 237 -40.38 17.17 -60.38
N ARG A 238 -41.12 16.29 -61.09
CA ARG A 238 -40.73 15.76 -62.41
C ARG A 238 -40.65 16.83 -63.52
N LYS A 239 -41.15 18.05 -63.27
CA LYS A 239 -40.94 19.25 -64.12
C LYS A 239 -39.77 20.11 -63.65
N LYS A 240 -39.44 20.11 -62.35
CA LYS A 240 -38.20 20.73 -61.84
C LYS A 240 -36.99 19.98 -62.36
N GLY A 241 -36.92 18.66 -62.15
CA GLY A 241 -35.82 17.81 -62.59
C GLY A 241 -35.44 18.08 -64.05
N LYS A 242 -36.38 17.92 -64.98
CA LYS A 242 -36.15 18.19 -66.41
C LYS A 242 -35.65 19.61 -66.75
N ARG A 243 -35.94 20.62 -65.93
CA ARG A 243 -35.35 21.97 -66.11
C ARG A 243 -33.92 22.03 -65.59
N LEU A 244 -33.64 21.42 -64.43
CA LEU A 244 -32.28 21.30 -63.89
C LEU A 244 -31.39 20.47 -64.82
N ASP A 245 -31.88 19.32 -65.30
CA ASP A 245 -31.23 18.46 -66.31
C ASP A 245 -30.86 19.27 -67.56
N SER A 246 -31.75 20.17 -68.02
CA SER A 246 -31.49 21.03 -69.17
C SER A 246 -30.47 22.15 -68.90
N LEU A 247 -30.45 22.70 -67.68
CA LEU A 247 -29.46 23.71 -67.26
C LEU A 247 -28.06 23.08 -67.12
N LEU A 248 -27.97 21.88 -66.53
CA LEU A 248 -26.76 21.06 -66.45
C LEU A 248 -26.26 20.67 -67.86
N GLY A 249 -27.17 20.24 -68.73
CA GLY A 249 -26.85 19.95 -70.13
C GLY A 249 -26.28 21.15 -70.88
N MET A 250 -26.84 22.35 -70.68
CA MET A 250 -26.31 23.59 -71.25
C MET A 250 -24.97 23.99 -70.61
N ALA A 251 -24.80 23.85 -69.29
CA ALA A 251 -23.55 24.15 -68.60
C ALA A 251 -22.39 23.28 -69.12
N ASN A 252 -22.62 21.97 -69.29
CA ASN A 252 -21.64 21.06 -69.89
C ASN A 252 -21.26 21.45 -71.34
N VAL A 253 -22.23 21.93 -72.13
CA VAL A 253 -21.95 22.44 -73.49
C VAL A 253 -21.13 23.72 -73.46
N TYR A 254 -21.39 24.65 -72.54
CA TYR A 254 -20.57 25.86 -72.37
C TYR A 254 -19.16 25.54 -71.88
N ALA A 255 -19.00 24.60 -70.94
CA ALA A 255 -17.69 24.13 -70.48
C ALA A 255 -16.89 23.48 -71.63
N ALA A 256 -17.51 22.58 -72.40
CA ALA A 256 -16.90 21.95 -73.57
C ALA A 256 -16.56 22.93 -74.72
N GLN A 257 -17.17 24.13 -74.73
CA GLN A 257 -16.83 25.24 -75.63
C GLN A 257 -15.73 26.16 -75.08
N GLY A 258 -15.18 25.88 -73.89
CA GLY A 258 -14.21 26.74 -73.20
C GLY A 258 -14.81 27.99 -72.56
N ASN A 259 -16.15 28.13 -72.53
CA ASN A 259 -16.84 29.25 -71.90
C ASN A 259 -17.13 28.92 -70.42
N ILE A 260 -16.05 28.89 -69.63
CA ILE A 260 -16.05 28.61 -68.19
C ILE A 260 -17.01 29.53 -67.42
N THR A 261 -17.04 30.83 -67.75
CA THR A 261 -17.88 31.81 -67.06
C THR A 261 -19.37 31.54 -67.26
N GLY A 262 -19.80 31.27 -68.51
CA GLY A 262 -21.18 30.92 -68.82
C GLY A 262 -21.63 29.59 -68.18
N ALA A 263 -20.75 28.60 -68.13
CA ALA A 263 -21.01 27.33 -67.43
C ALA A 263 -21.23 27.56 -65.93
N MET A 264 -20.35 28.36 -65.28
CA MET A 264 -20.42 28.64 -63.85
C MET A 264 -21.65 29.46 -63.44
N GLU A 265 -22.16 30.36 -64.30
CA GLU A 265 -23.42 31.07 -64.02
C GLU A 265 -24.63 30.13 -64.03
N LEU A 266 -24.71 29.20 -65.00
CA LEU A 266 -25.77 28.19 -65.08
C LEU A 266 -25.71 27.21 -63.90
N LEU A 267 -24.52 26.72 -63.53
CA LEU A 267 -24.33 25.83 -62.37
C LEU A 267 -24.71 26.53 -61.05
N ARG A 268 -24.46 27.84 -60.93
CA ARG A 268 -24.95 28.67 -59.81
C ARG A 268 -26.48 28.87 -59.84
N GLU A 269 -27.16 28.88 -60.99
CA GLU A 269 -28.64 28.84 -61.03
C GLU A 269 -29.16 27.47 -60.54
N VAL A 270 -28.52 26.36 -60.94
CA VAL A 270 -28.87 25.02 -60.47
C VAL A 270 -28.72 24.89 -58.95
N ILE A 271 -27.60 25.31 -58.36
CA ILE A 271 -27.39 25.25 -56.89
C ILE A 271 -28.37 26.16 -56.13
N ARG A 272 -28.74 27.33 -56.67
CA ARG A 272 -29.79 28.19 -56.08
C ARG A 272 -31.19 27.56 -56.12
N THR A 273 -31.43 26.59 -57.00
CA THR A 273 -32.75 25.95 -57.19
C THR A 273 -32.85 24.55 -56.59
N ASP A 274 -31.74 23.83 -56.48
CA ASP A 274 -31.55 22.62 -55.68
C ASP A 274 -30.15 22.62 -55.04
N HIS A 275 -30.08 23.01 -53.76
CA HIS A 275 -28.83 23.14 -53.01
C HIS A 275 -28.22 21.79 -52.59
N ARG A 276 -28.89 20.64 -52.85
CA ARG A 276 -28.37 19.28 -52.61
C ARG A 276 -27.99 18.56 -53.90
N HIS A 277 -27.99 19.25 -55.05
CA HIS A 277 -27.79 18.63 -56.36
C HIS A 277 -26.34 18.18 -56.60
N ALA A 278 -25.99 16.96 -56.16
CA ALA A 278 -24.62 16.42 -56.23
C ALA A 278 -23.97 16.56 -57.62
N VAL A 279 -24.72 16.30 -58.70
CA VAL A 279 -24.23 16.40 -60.10
C VAL A 279 -23.83 17.83 -60.48
N ALA A 280 -24.44 18.86 -59.88
CA ALA A 280 -24.08 20.26 -60.13
C ALA A 280 -22.73 20.59 -59.48
N TYR A 281 -22.49 20.12 -58.26
CA TYR A 281 -21.20 20.25 -57.59
C TYR A 281 -20.10 19.45 -58.31
N GLN A 282 -20.41 18.26 -58.84
CA GLN A 282 -19.48 17.48 -59.68
C GLN A 282 -19.11 18.22 -60.97
N GLN A 283 -20.07 18.86 -61.64
CA GLN A 283 -19.80 19.68 -62.83
C GLN A 283 -19.04 20.97 -62.51
N ILE A 284 -19.25 21.58 -61.34
CA ILE A 284 -18.38 22.67 -60.87
C ILE A 284 -16.95 22.18 -60.62
N ALA A 285 -16.78 20.99 -60.04
CA ALA A 285 -15.46 20.42 -59.79
C ALA A 285 -14.69 20.19 -61.11
N THR A 286 -15.30 19.56 -62.12
CA THR A 286 -14.65 19.34 -63.43
C THR A 286 -14.41 20.63 -64.21
N VAL A 287 -15.22 21.66 -64.00
CA VAL A 287 -14.96 23.01 -64.56
C VAL A 287 -13.74 23.66 -63.90
N TYR A 288 -13.56 23.55 -62.58
CA TYR A 288 -12.34 24.02 -61.92
C TYR A 288 -11.09 23.17 -62.24
N GLU A 289 -11.23 21.86 -62.49
CA GLU A 289 -10.14 21.04 -63.04
C GLU A 289 -9.66 21.56 -64.41
N GLN A 290 -10.59 21.98 -65.27
CA GLN A 290 -10.29 22.56 -66.59
C GLN A 290 -9.69 23.98 -66.49
N GLU A 291 -10.09 24.77 -65.48
CA GLU A 291 -9.47 26.08 -65.16
C GLU A 291 -8.09 25.93 -64.50
N GLY A 292 -7.79 24.75 -63.93
CA GLY A 292 -6.54 24.43 -63.23
C GLY A 292 -6.56 24.69 -61.72
N ASP A 293 -7.71 25.13 -61.17
CA ASP A 293 -7.91 25.41 -59.74
C ASP A 293 -8.22 24.13 -58.97
N ARG A 294 -7.18 23.32 -58.73
CA ARG A 294 -7.26 22.00 -58.10
C ARG A 294 -7.81 22.05 -56.67
N GLU A 295 -7.59 23.14 -55.93
CA GLU A 295 -8.10 23.26 -54.56
C GLU A 295 -9.63 23.40 -54.53
N LYS A 296 -10.19 24.27 -55.39
CA LYS A 296 -11.65 24.38 -55.52
C LYS A 296 -12.27 23.14 -56.15
N ALA A 297 -11.59 22.54 -57.13
CA ALA A 297 -12.01 21.27 -57.70
C ALA A 297 -12.18 20.19 -56.63
N LEU A 298 -11.18 20.00 -55.76
CA LEU A 298 -11.24 19.04 -54.65
C LEU A 298 -12.39 19.35 -53.68
N GLN A 299 -12.55 20.60 -53.24
CA GLN A 299 -13.62 20.99 -52.31
C GLN A 299 -15.02 20.69 -52.86
N PHE A 300 -15.30 21.07 -54.13
CA PHE A 300 -16.60 20.80 -54.76
C PHE A 300 -16.76 19.32 -55.15
N GLY A 301 -15.67 18.61 -55.45
CA GLY A 301 -15.64 17.18 -55.74
C GLY A 301 -15.99 16.33 -54.51
N LEU A 302 -15.33 16.56 -53.38
CA LEU A 302 -15.64 15.88 -52.11
C LEU A 302 -17.07 16.17 -51.65
N LEU A 303 -17.53 17.42 -51.80
CA LEU A 303 -18.91 17.79 -51.51
C LEU A 303 -19.92 17.04 -52.39
N ALA A 304 -19.66 16.91 -53.70
CA ALA A 304 -20.50 16.12 -54.60
C ALA A 304 -20.55 14.64 -54.18
N SER A 305 -19.38 14.06 -53.90
CA SER A 305 -19.21 12.68 -53.45
C SER A 305 -19.93 12.39 -52.15
N HIS A 306 -19.93 13.33 -51.19
CA HIS A 306 -20.68 13.23 -49.93
C HIS A 306 -22.19 13.44 -50.08
N LEU A 307 -22.65 14.24 -51.05
CA LEU A 307 -24.07 14.49 -51.30
C LEU A 307 -24.77 13.34 -52.06
N ASN A 308 -24.02 12.51 -52.79
CA ASN A 308 -24.54 11.35 -53.52
C ASN A 308 -24.36 10.04 -52.72
N PRO A 309 -25.46 9.37 -52.27
CA PRO A 309 -25.36 8.09 -51.55
C PRO A 309 -24.91 6.90 -52.40
N LYS A 310 -24.69 7.09 -53.72
CA LYS A 310 -24.27 6.07 -54.68
C LYS A 310 -22.99 6.43 -55.44
N THR A 311 -22.14 7.29 -54.88
CA THR A 311 -20.82 7.60 -55.44
C THR A 311 -19.99 6.31 -55.55
N PRO A 312 -19.45 5.95 -56.73
CA PRO A 312 -18.63 4.75 -56.90
C PRO A 312 -17.29 4.87 -56.16
N ALA A 313 -16.62 3.75 -55.92
CA ALA A 313 -15.33 3.75 -55.23
C ALA A 313 -14.26 4.57 -55.97
N ASP A 314 -14.25 4.52 -57.30
CA ASP A 314 -13.25 5.19 -58.13
C ASP A 314 -13.35 6.73 -58.08
N ASP A 315 -14.56 7.30 -57.92
CA ASP A 315 -14.73 8.74 -57.70
C ASP A 315 -14.08 9.17 -56.37
N TRP A 316 -14.19 8.36 -55.31
CA TRP A 316 -13.48 8.62 -54.05
C TRP A 316 -11.96 8.48 -54.19
N VAL A 317 -11.48 7.55 -55.02
CA VAL A 317 -10.05 7.36 -55.28
C VAL A 317 -9.48 8.52 -56.10
N HIS A 318 -10.22 9.05 -57.08
CA HIS A 318 -9.84 10.24 -57.85
C HIS A 318 -9.63 11.46 -56.95
N TRP A 319 -10.58 11.76 -56.07
CA TRP A 319 -10.43 12.86 -55.11
C TRP A 319 -9.36 12.58 -54.05
N GLY A 320 -9.16 11.32 -53.65
CA GLY A 320 -8.05 10.93 -52.77
C GLY A 320 -6.67 11.12 -53.42
N ASP A 321 -6.53 10.79 -54.70
CA ASP A 321 -5.31 11.02 -55.48
C ASP A 321 -5.04 12.52 -55.68
N GLU A 322 -6.06 13.33 -55.95
CA GLU A 322 -5.88 14.79 -56.09
C GLU A 322 -5.58 15.46 -54.74
N ALA A 323 -6.21 15.03 -53.65
CA ALA A 323 -5.85 15.46 -52.29
C ALA A 323 -4.38 15.11 -51.95
N ASN A 324 -3.91 13.92 -52.33
CA ASN A 324 -2.50 13.51 -52.17
C ASN A 324 -1.56 14.40 -53.01
N LYS A 325 -1.89 14.69 -54.27
CA LYS A 325 -1.14 15.62 -55.14
C LYS A 325 -1.06 17.05 -54.56
N LEU A 326 -2.04 17.45 -53.76
CA LEU A 326 -2.09 18.74 -53.04
C LEU A 326 -1.49 18.68 -51.62
N GLY A 327 -0.92 17.55 -51.20
CA GLY A 327 -0.34 17.37 -49.86
C GLY A 327 -1.37 17.28 -48.72
N ARG A 328 -2.66 17.11 -49.03
CA ARG A 328 -3.75 16.96 -48.06
C ARG A 328 -3.92 15.50 -47.64
N ILE A 329 -2.87 14.97 -46.98
CA ILE A 329 -2.73 13.55 -46.65
C ILE A 329 -3.88 13.04 -45.75
N GLU A 330 -4.40 13.87 -44.84
CA GLU A 330 -5.55 13.52 -43.97
C GLU A 330 -6.85 13.33 -44.78
N GLU A 331 -7.16 14.25 -45.70
CA GLU A 331 -8.33 14.15 -46.58
C GLU A 331 -8.22 12.92 -47.49
N ALA A 332 -7.04 12.67 -48.07
CA ALA A 332 -6.77 11.49 -48.89
C ALA A 332 -7.02 10.18 -48.13
N ALA A 333 -6.53 10.07 -46.89
CA ALA A 333 -6.72 8.88 -46.05
C ALA A 333 -8.20 8.59 -45.73
N VAL A 334 -9.04 9.62 -45.64
CA VAL A 334 -10.51 9.48 -45.46
C VAL A 334 -11.20 9.13 -46.77
N CYS A 335 -10.74 9.62 -47.91
CA CYS A 335 -11.27 9.24 -49.22
C CYS A 335 -11.05 7.75 -49.51
N TYR A 336 -9.85 7.23 -49.24
CA TYR A 336 -9.57 5.81 -49.40
C TYR A 336 -10.33 4.92 -48.39
N ASP A 337 -10.65 5.42 -47.18
CA ASP A 337 -11.56 4.73 -46.25
C ASP A 337 -12.97 4.53 -46.86
N ARG A 338 -13.49 5.56 -47.54
CA ARG A 338 -14.78 5.49 -48.24
C ARG A 338 -14.75 4.53 -49.43
N ALA A 339 -13.66 4.52 -50.20
CA ALA A 339 -13.47 3.55 -51.28
C ALA A 339 -13.42 2.10 -50.76
N ILE A 340 -12.65 1.82 -49.70
CA ILE A 340 -12.59 0.50 -49.04
C ILE A 340 -13.96 0.05 -48.53
N HIS A 341 -14.76 0.97 -47.98
CA HIS A 341 -16.11 0.67 -47.49
C HIS A 341 -17.14 0.37 -48.60
N LEU A 342 -16.89 0.79 -49.84
CA LEU A 342 -17.74 0.52 -51.01
C LEU A 342 -17.30 -0.74 -51.78
N SER A 343 -16.00 -1.04 -51.76
CA SER A 343 -15.39 -2.17 -52.45
C SER A 343 -14.21 -2.69 -51.61
N ASN A 344 -14.52 -3.66 -50.76
CA ASN A 344 -13.63 -4.20 -49.72
C ASN A 344 -12.59 -5.21 -50.24
N GLU A 345 -12.72 -5.67 -51.49
CA GLU A 345 -11.80 -6.66 -52.08
C GLU A 345 -10.55 -6.02 -52.70
N ASN A 346 -10.62 -4.80 -53.24
CA ASN A 346 -9.50 -4.20 -54.00
C ASN A 346 -8.34 -3.75 -53.09
N TRP A 347 -7.23 -4.48 -53.18
CA TRP A 347 -6.02 -4.27 -52.39
C TRP A 347 -5.38 -2.87 -52.58
N GLN A 348 -5.50 -2.27 -53.76
CA GLN A 348 -4.87 -0.99 -54.09
C GLN A 348 -5.39 0.17 -53.23
N TYR A 349 -6.67 0.13 -52.83
CA TYR A 349 -7.26 1.16 -51.98
C TYR A 349 -6.76 1.04 -50.54
N TYR A 350 -6.46 -0.18 -50.06
CA TYR A 350 -5.77 -0.39 -48.77
C TYR A 350 -4.33 0.11 -48.83
N GLU A 351 -3.58 -0.20 -49.90
CA GLU A 351 -2.20 0.26 -50.08
C GLU A 351 -2.10 1.79 -50.00
N LYS A 352 -2.80 2.51 -50.88
CA LYS A 352 -2.80 3.99 -50.89
C LYS A 352 -3.13 4.56 -49.52
N ARG A 353 -4.12 3.99 -48.81
CA ARG A 353 -4.48 4.43 -47.46
C ARG A 353 -3.39 4.16 -46.43
N ILE A 354 -2.73 3.00 -46.50
CA ILE A 354 -1.66 2.61 -45.59
C ILE A 354 -0.47 3.57 -45.75
N GLU A 355 -0.13 3.96 -46.98
CA GLU A 355 0.91 4.96 -47.24
C GLU A 355 0.58 6.31 -46.59
N MET A 356 -0.64 6.83 -46.78
CA MET A 356 -1.06 8.10 -46.17
C MET A 356 -1.02 8.05 -44.63
N LEU A 357 -1.48 6.93 -44.03
CA LEU A 357 -1.51 6.78 -42.57
C LEU A 357 -0.12 6.59 -41.96
N ASP A 358 0.82 5.94 -42.66
CA ASP A 358 2.21 5.86 -42.25
C ASP A 358 2.91 7.23 -42.36
N GLN A 359 2.66 8.00 -43.43
CA GLN A 359 3.17 9.38 -43.59
C GLN A 359 2.68 10.30 -42.45
N LEU A 360 1.41 10.19 -42.05
CA LEU A 360 0.85 10.90 -40.89
C LEU A 360 1.33 10.36 -39.53
N ASN A 361 2.17 9.31 -39.49
CA ASN A 361 2.57 8.58 -38.29
C ASN A 361 1.40 8.00 -37.46
N LEU A 362 0.21 7.84 -38.04
CA LEU A 362 -1.00 7.32 -37.37
C LEU A 362 -1.00 5.79 -37.29
N ARG A 363 0.07 5.23 -36.70
CA ARG A 363 0.36 3.79 -36.60
C ARG A 363 -0.84 2.93 -36.15
N PRO A 364 -1.67 3.31 -35.14
CA PRO A 364 -2.80 2.47 -34.73
C PRO A 364 -3.86 2.29 -35.84
N LEU A 365 -4.12 3.33 -36.63
CA LEU A 365 -5.06 3.28 -37.75
C LEU A 365 -4.45 2.53 -38.94
N ALA A 366 -3.16 2.75 -39.22
CA ALA A 366 -2.45 2.03 -40.28
C ALA A 366 -2.45 0.52 -40.03
N MET A 367 -2.20 0.08 -38.78
CA MET A 367 -2.20 -1.34 -38.42
C MET A 367 -3.61 -1.95 -38.41
N LYS A 368 -4.65 -1.18 -38.04
CA LYS A 368 -6.05 -1.60 -38.22
C LYS A 368 -6.40 -1.80 -39.70
N THR A 369 -6.02 -0.86 -40.56
CA THR A 369 -6.26 -0.91 -42.02
C THR A 369 -5.56 -2.12 -42.65
N ARG A 370 -4.32 -2.41 -42.23
CA ARG A 370 -3.58 -3.61 -42.61
C ARG A 370 -4.28 -4.90 -42.15
N LEU A 371 -4.78 -4.97 -40.91
CA LEU A 371 -5.54 -6.14 -40.44
C LEU A 371 -6.83 -6.37 -41.25
N GLN A 372 -7.54 -5.30 -41.62
CA GLN A 372 -8.72 -5.39 -42.49
C GLN A 372 -8.36 -5.89 -43.89
N ALA A 373 -7.25 -5.42 -44.48
CA ALA A 373 -6.75 -5.91 -45.77
C ALA A 373 -6.46 -7.43 -45.74
N ALA A 374 -5.76 -7.89 -44.71
CA ALA A 374 -5.43 -9.32 -44.51
C ALA A 374 -6.66 -10.24 -44.47
N GLN A 375 -7.74 -9.75 -43.85
CA GLN A 375 -9.00 -10.49 -43.70
C GLN A 375 -9.83 -10.46 -44.99
N LEU A 376 -10.00 -9.28 -45.62
CA LEU A 376 -11.08 -9.05 -46.60
C LEU A 376 -10.69 -9.19 -48.08
N ILE A 377 -9.40 -9.09 -48.44
CA ILE A 377 -8.96 -9.18 -49.86
C ILE A 377 -9.20 -10.59 -50.40
N ASN A 378 -9.79 -10.72 -51.59
CA ASN A 378 -9.97 -12.02 -52.25
C ASN A 378 -8.85 -12.29 -53.26
N ASN A 379 -7.99 -13.28 -52.97
CA ASN A 379 -6.83 -13.60 -53.78
C ASN A 379 -7.20 -14.25 -55.13
N GLU A 380 -8.27 -15.07 -55.18
CA GLU A 380 -8.69 -15.81 -56.38
C GLU A 380 -9.05 -14.89 -57.57
N ILE A 381 -9.42 -13.64 -57.28
CA ILE A 381 -9.93 -12.67 -58.26
C ILE A 381 -8.83 -11.68 -58.69
N LEU A 382 -7.84 -11.40 -57.85
CA LEU A 382 -7.01 -10.18 -57.94
C LEU A 382 -5.51 -10.38 -58.18
N GLN A 383 -4.98 -11.61 -58.12
CA GLN A 383 -3.56 -11.93 -58.38
C GLN A 383 -2.57 -10.99 -57.65
N VAL A 384 -2.68 -10.93 -56.32
CA VAL A 384 -1.89 -10.02 -55.47
C VAL A 384 -0.49 -10.58 -55.25
N ASP A 385 0.52 -9.71 -55.16
CA ASP A 385 1.89 -10.09 -54.79
C ASP A 385 1.95 -10.64 -53.35
N PHE A 386 2.43 -11.88 -53.20
CA PHE A 386 2.64 -12.51 -51.91
C PHE A 386 3.64 -11.75 -51.03
N GLN A 387 4.65 -11.09 -51.60
CA GLN A 387 5.64 -10.32 -50.84
C GLN A 387 4.97 -9.13 -50.11
N TRP A 388 4.06 -8.43 -50.78
CA TRP A 388 3.24 -7.36 -50.19
C TRP A 388 2.43 -7.89 -49.00
N PHE A 389 1.72 -9.01 -49.21
CA PHE A 389 0.84 -9.61 -48.21
C PHE A 389 1.62 -10.10 -46.97
N ARG A 390 2.78 -10.75 -47.20
CA ARG A 390 3.69 -11.23 -46.16
C ARG A 390 4.27 -10.09 -45.33
N GLU A 391 4.70 -9.00 -45.95
CA GLU A 391 5.21 -7.84 -45.22
C GLU A 391 4.11 -7.09 -44.45
N LEU A 392 2.92 -6.96 -45.05
CA LEU A 392 1.76 -6.33 -44.45
C LEU A 392 1.36 -7.03 -43.13
N ILE A 393 1.16 -8.35 -43.13
CA ILE A 393 0.75 -9.05 -41.90
C ILE A 393 1.89 -9.15 -40.89
N ARG A 394 3.15 -9.34 -41.33
CA ARG A 394 4.31 -9.34 -40.41
C ARG A 394 4.37 -8.05 -39.58
N LYS A 395 4.13 -6.89 -40.21
CA LYS A 395 4.05 -5.59 -39.52
C LYS A 395 2.90 -5.54 -38.50
N VAL A 396 1.73 -6.07 -38.84
CA VAL A 396 0.54 -6.10 -37.95
C VAL A 396 0.74 -7.01 -36.74
N ALA A 397 1.19 -8.25 -36.96
CA ALA A 397 1.40 -9.22 -35.89
C ALA A 397 2.47 -8.73 -34.91
N GLN A 398 3.60 -8.26 -35.42
CA GLN A 398 4.66 -7.67 -34.58
C GLN A 398 4.14 -6.47 -33.78
N TYR A 399 3.36 -5.58 -34.40
CA TYR A 399 2.78 -4.42 -33.72
C TYR A 399 1.84 -4.81 -32.57
N TYR A 400 0.83 -5.67 -32.82
CA TYR A 400 -0.13 -6.03 -31.77
C TYR A 400 0.48 -6.89 -30.66
N ILE A 401 1.50 -7.70 -30.96
CA ILE A 401 2.32 -8.37 -29.94
C ILE A 401 3.06 -7.32 -29.08
N THR A 402 3.74 -6.34 -29.67
CA THR A 402 4.44 -5.29 -28.90
C THR A 402 3.51 -4.36 -28.11
N MET A 403 2.26 -4.21 -28.53
CA MET A 403 1.21 -3.45 -27.82
C MET A 403 0.44 -4.30 -26.79
N ASN A 404 0.74 -5.59 -26.67
CA ASN A 404 0.03 -6.56 -25.81
C ASN A 404 -1.50 -6.64 -26.08
N ASP A 405 -1.90 -6.43 -27.34
CA ASP A 405 -3.29 -6.43 -27.83
C ASP A 405 -3.66 -7.84 -28.33
N GLU A 406 -3.73 -8.78 -27.39
CA GLU A 406 -3.72 -10.22 -27.67
C GLU A 406 -4.82 -10.71 -28.63
N ASP A 407 -6.04 -10.17 -28.59
CA ASP A 407 -7.11 -10.61 -29.51
C ASP A 407 -6.87 -10.13 -30.95
N LYS A 408 -6.24 -8.96 -31.16
CA LYS A 408 -5.87 -8.50 -32.50
C LYS A 408 -4.60 -9.19 -33.00
N ALA A 409 -3.67 -9.51 -32.10
CA ALA A 409 -2.52 -10.36 -32.40
C ALA A 409 -2.99 -11.75 -32.88
N ILE A 410 -3.91 -12.41 -32.16
CA ILE A 410 -4.54 -13.69 -32.58
C ILE A 410 -5.18 -13.56 -33.96
N GLN A 411 -6.04 -12.55 -34.20
CA GLN A 411 -6.67 -12.35 -35.51
C GLN A 411 -5.65 -12.13 -36.64
N SER A 412 -4.54 -11.46 -36.36
CA SER A 412 -3.48 -11.21 -37.36
C SER A 412 -2.65 -12.46 -37.67
N LEU A 413 -2.38 -13.31 -36.68
CA LEU A 413 -1.66 -14.57 -36.84
C LEU A 413 -2.55 -15.63 -37.50
N GLU A 414 -3.84 -15.66 -37.17
CA GLU A 414 -4.83 -16.52 -37.82
C GLU A 414 -4.98 -16.19 -39.31
N ALA A 415 -5.07 -14.89 -39.64
CA ALA A 415 -5.00 -14.42 -41.02
C ALA A 415 -3.65 -14.71 -41.69
N PHE A 416 -2.52 -14.70 -40.97
CA PHE A 416 -1.23 -15.09 -41.52
C PHE A 416 -1.22 -16.55 -41.98
N VAL A 417 -1.53 -17.48 -41.06
CA VAL A 417 -1.38 -18.93 -41.30
C VAL A 417 -2.36 -19.44 -42.34
N LEU A 418 -3.62 -19.02 -42.28
CA LEU A 418 -4.64 -19.38 -43.28
C LEU A 418 -4.19 -18.98 -44.69
N ARG A 419 -3.66 -17.76 -44.84
CA ARG A 419 -3.27 -17.19 -46.13
C ARG A 419 -1.96 -17.76 -46.65
N SER A 420 -0.95 -17.95 -45.80
CA SER A 420 0.28 -18.65 -46.19
C SER A 420 -0.03 -20.04 -46.75
N ARG A 421 -1.03 -20.75 -46.19
CA ARG A 421 -1.54 -22.01 -46.74
C ARG A 421 -2.28 -21.84 -48.08
N GLU A 422 -3.06 -20.77 -48.29
CA GLU A 422 -3.63 -20.43 -49.62
C GLU A 422 -2.54 -20.22 -50.69
N PHE A 423 -1.39 -19.65 -50.31
CA PHE A 423 -0.24 -19.41 -51.20
C PHE A 423 0.75 -20.60 -51.29
N GLY A 424 0.60 -21.65 -50.49
CA GLY A 424 1.52 -22.81 -50.47
C GLY A 424 2.88 -22.54 -49.80
N GLU A 425 2.93 -21.59 -48.86
CA GLU A 425 4.14 -21.07 -48.22
C GLU A 425 4.20 -21.41 -46.72
N ASN A 426 5.40 -21.63 -46.17
CA ASN A 426 5.57 -22.09 -44.79
C ASN A 426 5.27 -20.97 -43.76
N ALA A 427 4.42 -21.28 -42.78
CA ALA A 427 4.03 -20.42 -41.65
C ALA A 427 4.06 -21.13 -40.28
N GLU A 428 4.83 -22.23 -40.13
CA GLU A 428 4.84 -23.10 -38.94
C GLU A 428 5.12 -22.33 -37.65
N ALA A 429 6.12 -21.44 -37.63
CA ALA A 429 6.47 -20.64 -36.45
C ALA A 429 5.36 -19.64 -36.05
N GLN A 430 4.61 -19.11 -37.01
CA GLN A 430 3.47 -18.23 -36.75
C GLN A 430 2.24 -19.02 -36.29
N HIS A 431 2.06 -20.25 -36.79
CA HIS A 431 1.02 -21.16 -36.31
C HIS A 431 1.28 -21.63 -34.88
N ASP A 432 2.53 -21.98 -34.56
CA ASP A 432 2.95 -22.33 -33.20
C ASP A 432 2.69 -21.17 -32.22
N THR A 433 3.05 -19.95 -32.61
CA THR A 433 2.73 -18.72 -31.85
C THR A 433 1.21 -18.58 -31.63
N LEU A 434 0.39 -18.76 -32.67
CA LEU A 434 -1.08 -18.69 -32.60
C LEU A 434 -1.67 -19.75 -31.65
N VAL A 435 -1.21 -21.00 -31.77
CA VAL A 435 -1.66 -22.12 -30.92
C VAL A 435 -1.27 -21.87 -29.46
N GLY A 436 -0.04 -21.40 -29.21
CA GLY A 436 0.41 -20.98 -27.88
C GLY A 436 -0.47 -19.89 -27.26
N MET A 437 -0.83 -18.86 -28.02
CA MET A 437 -1.75 -17.80 -27.57
C MET A 437 -3.17 -18.33 -27.27
N TYR A 438 -3.69 -19.23 -28.11
CA TYR A 438 -4.99 -19.88 -27.84
C TYR A 438 -4.95 -20.76 -26.58
N ILE A 439 -3.88 -21.51 -26.36
CA ILE A 439 -3.65 -22.34 -25.18
C ILE A 439 -3.55 -21.49 -23.90
N ALA A 440 -2.75 -20.41 -23.93
CA ALA A 440 -2.59 -19.50 -22.79
C ALA A 440 -3.92 -18.87 -22.35
N ARG A 441 -4.77 -18.50 -23.31
CA ARG A 441 -6.14 -17.98 -23.08
C ARG A 441 -7.19 -19.06 -22.80
N LYS A 442 -6.79 -20.33 -22.63
CA LYS A 442 -7.66 -21.49 -22.40
C LYS A 442 -8.71 -21.71 -23.51
N LYS A 443 -8.51 -21.17 -24.70
CA LYS A 443 -9.40 -21.33 -25.87
C LYS A 443 -9.11 -22.65 -26.60
N PHE A 444 -9.08 -23.77 -25.87
CA PHE A 444 -8.63 -25.09 -26.37
C PHE A 444 -9.42 -25.58 -27.60
N GLN A 445 -10.71 -25.23 -27.68
CA GLN A 445 -11.53 -25.55 -28.86
C GLN A 445 -11.05 -24.81 -30.13
N GLN A 446 -10.51 -23.59 -30.02
CA GLN A 446 -9.97 -22.85 -31.15
C GLN A 446 -8.57 -23.35 -31.53
N ALA A 447 -7.70 -23.61 -30.54
CA ALA A 447 -6.40 -24.25 -30.76
C ALA A 447 -6.55 -25.59 -31.52
N GLY A 448 -7.36 -26.52 -31.00
CA GLY A 448 -7.59 -27.82 -31.61
C GLY A 448 -8.21 -27.76 -33.01
N LYS A 449 -9.16 -26.83 -33.24
CA LYS A 449 -9.69 -26.55 -34.59
C LYS A 449 -8.59 -26.06 -35.53
N SER A 450 -7.72 -25.14 -35.09
CA SER A 450 -6.62 -24.63 -35.93
C SER A 450 -5.61 -25.71 -36.30
N ILE A 451 -5.31 -26.65 -35.39
CA ILE A 451 -4.39 -27.76 -35.67
C ILE A 451 -5.00 -28.71 -36.71
N LEU A 452 -6.25 -29.15 -36.53
CA LEU A 452 -6.91 -30.07 -37.48
C LEU A 452 -7.25 -29.47 -38.84
N SER A 453 -7.31 -28.13 -38.96
CA SER A 453 -7.62 -27.45 -40.22
C SER A 453 -6.39 -26.89 -40.95
N LEU A 454 -5.43 -26.31 -40.23
CA LEU A 454 -4.29 -25.58 -40.82
C LEU A 454 -2.99 -26.38 -40.88
N CYS A 455 -2.77 -27.38 -40.01
CA CYS A 455 -1.62 -28.27 -40.17
C CYS A 455 -1.81 -29.19 -41.40
N GLU A 456 -0.71 -29.67 -41.94
CA GLU A 456 -0.70 -30.85 -42.81
C GLU A 456 -0.44 -32.11 -41.99
N GLY A 457 -0.62 -33.28 -42.61
CA GLY A 457 -0.28 -34.56 -42.00
C GLY A 457 -1.18 -35.10 -40.87
N VAL A 458 -2.31 -34.47 -40.53
CA VAL A 458 -3.29 -35.03 -39.56
C VAL A 458 -4.69 -35.12 -40.15
N ARG A 459 -5.37 -36.26 -39.91
CA ARG A 459 -6.80 -36.43 -40.23
C ARG A 459 -7.51 -37.23 -39.13
N ALA A 460 -8.66 -36.74 -38.69
CA ALA A 460 -9.58 -37.48 -37.84
C ALA A 460 -10.54 -38.30 -38.73
N LEU A 461 -10.65 -39.62 -38.52
CA LEU A 461 -11.45 -40.54 -39.33
C LEU A 461 -12.44 -41.33 -38.47
N PHE A 462 -13.69 -41.48 -38.93
CA PHE A 462 -14.67 -42.35 -38.27
C PHE A 462 -14.38 -43.83 -38.52
N MET A 463 -14.49 -44.66 -37.48
CA MET A 463 -14.36 -46.11 -37.59
C MET A 463 -15.73 -46.81 -37.52
N PRO A 464 -16.04 -47.76 -38.43
CA PRO A 464 -15.14 -48.37 -39.42
C PRO A 464 -15.17 -47.74 -40.83
N SER A 465 -15.91 -46.65 -41.08
CA SER A 465 -16.15 -46.17 -42.46
C SER A 465 -14.93 -45.49 -43.13
N LYS A 466 -13.96 -45.02 -42.35
CA LYS A 466 -12.82 -44.19 -42.79
C LYS A 466 -13.21 -42.85 -43.45
N GLU A 467 -14.44 -42.39 -43.21
CA GLU A 467 -14.87 -41.06 -43.61
C GLU A 467 -14.29 -39.99 -42.68
N PRO A 468 -14.03 -38.75 -43.16
CA PRO A 468 -13.48 -37.69 -42.32
C PRO A 468 -14.45 -37.33 -41.19
N ALA A 469 -13.97 -37.36 -39.95
CA ALA A 469 -14.79 -37.14 -38.76
C ALA A 469 -15.12 -35.66 -38.49
N CYS A 470 -14.46 -34.75 -39.21
CA CYS A 470 -14.75 -33.33 -39.23
C CYS A 470 -14.95 -32.88 -40.67
N LEU A 471 -16.02 -32.12 -40.93
CA LEU A 471 -16.11 -31.29 -42.11
C LEU A 471 -15.27 -30.02 -41.86
N ILE A 472 -14.31 -29.76 -42.75
CA ILE A 472 -13.46 -28.57 -42.73
C ILE A 472 -13.83 -27.73 -43.95
N THR A 473 -14.27 -26.49 -43.71
CA THR A 473 -14.65 -25.53 -44.76
C THR A 473 -13.88 -24.23 -44.60
N TYR A 474 -13.24 -23.79 -45.67
CA TYR A 474 -12.53 -22.51 -45.74
C TYR A 474 -13.46 -21.45 -46.33
N THR A 475 -13.33 -20.23 -45.83
CA THR A 475 -14.08 -19.04 -46.24
C THR A 475 -13.10 -17.86 -46.27
N ASN A 476 -13.38 -16.80 -47.03
CA ASN A 476 -12.47 -15.67 -47.16
C ASN A 476 -12.12 -15.07 -45.78
N GLY A 477 -10.90 -15.35 -45.30
CA GLY A 477 -10.39 -14.89 -44.00
C GLY A 477 -10.67 -15.78 -42.78
N THR A 478 -11.44 -16.88 -42.89
CA THR A 478 -11.73 -17.80 -41.76
C THR A 478 -11.89 -19.26 -42.16
N TYR A 479 -11.62 -20.19 -41.23
CA TYR A 479 -11.89 -21.63 -41.38
C TYR A 479 -12.91 -22.11 -40.34
N GLU A 480 -13.76 -23.05 -40.73
CA GLU A 480 -14.63 -23.80 -39.82
C GLU A 480 -14.26 -25.29 -39.83
N CYS A 481 -14.41 -25.92 -38.67
CA CYS A 481 -14.19 -27.34 -38.44
C CYS A 481 -15.32 -27.84 -37.52
N ILE A 482 -16.20 -28.69 -38.07
CA ILE A 482 -17.47 -29.08 -37.46
C ILE A 482 -17.72 -30.60 -37.70
N PRO A 483 -18.05 -31.39 -36.66
CA PRO A 483 -17.98 -31.05 -35.24
C PRO A 483 -16.52 -30.99 -34.74
N PHE A 484 -16.25 -30.16 -33.73
CA PHE A 484 -15.01 -30.24 -32.95
C PHE A 484 -15.29 -30.03 -31.44
N PRO A 485 -14.90 -30.97 -30.55
CA PRO A 485 -14.20 -32.23 -30.85
C PRO A 485 -15.03 -33.19 -31.72
N PRO A 486 -14.39 -34.16 -32.40
CA PRO A 486 -15.10 -35.17 -33.19
C PRO A 486 -16.01 -36.01 -32.29
N ILE A 487 -17.24 -36.30 -32.74
CA ILE A 487 -18.26 -36.98 -31.93
C ILE A 487 -18.46 -38.42 -32.44
N GLY A 488 -17.83 -39.39 -31.78
CA GLY A 488 -18.00 -40.82 -32.07
C GLY A 488 -16.70 -41.62 -31.91
N ASN A 489 -16.70 -42.86 -32.41
CA ASN A 489 -15.48 -43.68 -32.45
C ASN A 489 -14.57 -43.20 -33.59
N VAL A 490 -13.54 -42.43 -33.23
CA VAL A 490 -12.68 -41.69 -34.16
C VAL A 490 -11.23 -42.09 -33.94
N GLN A 491 -10.51 -42.36 -35.04
CA GLN A 491 -9.10 -42.67 -35.04
C GLN A 491 -8.33 -41.60 -35.84
N TYR A 492 -7.21 -41.14 -35.30
CA TYR A 492 -6.37 -40.13 -35.97
C TYR A 492 -5.32 -40.78 -36.87
N GLU A 493 -5.30 -40.42 -38.15
CA GLU A 493 -4.22 -40.74 -39.09
C GLU A 493 -3.18 -39.62 -39.04
N ILE A 494 -1.90 -39.98 -38.89
CA ILE A 494 -0.78 -39.04 -38.72
C ILE A 494 0.33 -39.40 -39.71
N VAL A 495 0.81 -38.41 -40.46
CA VAL A 495 1.96 -38.50 -41.36
C VAL A 495 3.17 -37.88 -40.64
N GLU A 496 4.07 -38.74 -40.14
CA GLU A 496 5.16 -38.34 -39.26
C GLU A 496 6.13 -37.31 -39.88
N GLN A 497 6.28 -37.32 -41.21
CA GLN A 497 7.14 -36.38 -41.95
C GLN A 497 6.49 -35.00 -42.19
N ALA A 498 5.19 -34.84 -41.94
CA ALA A 498 4.43 -33.61 -42.24
C ALA A 498 3.74 -32.98 -41.03
N PHE A 499 3.69 -33.66 -39.89
CA PHE A 499 3.06 -33.14 -38.67
C PHE A 499 4.07 -32.96 -37.53
N PRO A 500 4.43 -31.72 -37.13
CA PRO A 500 5.41 -31.45 -36.07
C PRO A 500 5.03 -32.06 -34.71
N VAL A 501 6.02 -32.55 -33.98
CA VAL A 501 5.86 -33.15 -32.64
C VAL A 501 5.24 -32.14 -31.66
N ARG A 502 5.67 -30.87 -31.69
CA ARG A 502 5.08 -29.78 -30.89
C ARG A 502 3.58 -29.62 -31.11
N MET A 503 3.12 -29.65 -32.37
CA MET A 503 1.69 -29.59 -32.69
C MET A 503 0.93 -30.84 -32.26
N HIS A 504 1.59 -32.00 -32.24
CA HIS A 504 1.04 -33.24 -31.70
C HIS A 504 0.82 -33.14 -30.19
N CYS A 505 1.80 -32.63 -29.43
CA CYS A 505 1.66 -32.32 -28.01
C CYS A 505 0.51 -31.33 -27.75
N HIS A 506 0.43 -30.25 -28.54
CA HIS A 506 -0.66 -29.27 -28.44
C HIS A 506 -2.05 -29.86 -28.76
N LEU A 507 -2.16 -30.84 -29.67
CA LEU A 507 -3.43 -31.50 -29.98
C LEU A 507 -3.91 -32.43 -28.84
N VAL A 508 -3.00 -33.25 -28.29
CA VAL A 508 -3.25 -34.09 -27.10
C VAL A 508 -3.70 -33.19 -25.93
N PHE A 509 -2.93 -32.14 -25.67
CA PHE A 509 -3.21 -31.12 -24.66
C PHE A 509 -4.62 -30.52 -24.82
N CYS A 510 -5.04 -30.18 -26.03
CA CYS A 510 -6.35 -29.58 -26.29
C CYS A 510 -7.51 -30.56 -26.07
N LEU A 511 -7.39 -31.81 -26.55
CA LEU A 511 -8.44 -32.82 -26.40
C LEU A 511 -8.61 -33.28 -24.95
N PHE A 512 -7.50 -33.49 -24.23
CA PHE A 512 -7.56 -33.75 -22.78
C PHE A 512 -8.26 -32.61 -22.03
N SER A 513 -7.92 -31.36 -22.36
CA SER A 513 -8.55 -30.15 -21.76
C SER A 513 -10.02 -29.94 -22.15
N LEU A 514 -10.55 -30.72 -23.09
CA LEU A 514 -11.96 -30.77 -23.47
C LEU A 514 -12.69 -32.01 -22.87
N ASN A 515 -12.01 -32.77 -22.00
CA ASN A 515 -12.44 -34.05 -21.41
C ASN A 515 -12.58 -35.24 -22.40
N GLU A 516 -12.03 -35.14 -23.62
CA GLU A 516 -12.03 -36.21 -24.63
C GLU A 516 -10.91 -37.22 -24.37
N ILE A 517 -10.96 -37.89 -23.21
CA ILE A 517 -9.86 -38.72 -22.67
C ILE A 517 -9.52 -39.88 -23.61
N GLU A 518 -10.51 -40.54 -24.21
CA GLU A 518 -10.28 -41.68 -25.12
C GLU A 518 -9.51 -41.23 -26.38
N GLN A 519 -9.96 -40.16 -27.03
CA GLN A 519 -9.31 -39.56 -28.20
C GLN A 519 -7.90 -39.06 -27.87
N SER A 520 -7.74 -38.40 -26.72
CA SER A 520 -6.44 -37.97 -26.20
C SER A 520 -5.49 -39.15 -25.99
N SER A 521 -6.00 -40.33 -25.59
CA SER A 521 -5.17 -41.51 -25.33
C SER A 521 -4.71 -42.27 -26.58
N ASP A 522 -5.49 -42.25 -27.66
CA ASP A 522 -5.09 -42.74 -28.99
C ASP A 522 -3.95 -41.88 -29.58
N LEU A 523 -4.08 -40.55 -29.46
CA LEU A 523 -3.04 -39.60 -29.85
C LEU A 523 -1.80 -39.69 -28.96
N GLU A 524 -1.95 -39.81 -27.64
CA GLU A 524 -0.85 -40.03 -26.70
C GLU A 524 -0.04 -41.30 -27.06
N ALA A 525 -0.73 -42.41 -27.37
CA ALA A 525 -0.07 -43.65 -27.78
C ALA A 525 0.68 -43.51 -29.12
N LYS A 526 0.19 -42.67 -30.04
CA LYS A 526 0.87 -42.39 -31.31
C LYS A 526 2.05 -41.43 -31.14
N LEU A 527 1.91 -40.42 -30.29
CA LEU A 527 3.00 -39.49 -29.95
C LEU A 527 4.19 -40.25 -29.38
N LEU A 528 3.95 -41.12 -28.40
CA LEU A 528 4.99 -41.86 -27.68
C LEU A 528 5.71 -42.94 -28.52
N ASN A 529 5.23 -43.25 -29.73
CA ASN A 529 5.89 -44.17 -30.66
C ASN A 529 6.82 -43.44 -31.67
N ARG A 530 6.85 -42.10 -31.70
CA ARG A 530 7.66 -41.33 -32.66
C ARG A 530 9.11 -41.21 -32.20
N THR A 531 9.98 -40.84 -33.14
CA THR A 531 11.32 -40.30 -32.84
C THR A 531 11.23 -38.84 -32.41
N PHE A 532 12.15 -38.41 -31.53
CA PHE A 532 12.19 -37.07 -30.95
C PHE A 532 13.61 -36.47 -31.03
N GLU A 533 13.69 -35.15 -31.19
CA GLU A 533 14.96 -34.41 -31.16
C GLU A 533 15.06 -33.61 -29.86
N MET A 534 15.89 -34.08 -28.92
CA MET A 534 15.92 -33.61 -27.52
C MET A 534 16.08 -32.08 -27.37
N GLU A 535 16.85 -31.42 -28.24
CA GLU A 535 17.12 -29.98 -28.14
C GLU A 535 15.89 -29.11 -28.44
N GLU A 536 14.91 -29.61 -29.21
CA GLU A 536 13.68 -28.88 -29.59
C GLU A 536 12.41 -29.46 -28.95
N ASP A 537 12.30 -30.79 -28.86
CA ASP A 537 11.06 -31.47 -28.44
C ASP A 537 10.88 -31.58 -26.91
N GLU A 538 11.96 -31.61 -26.11
CA GLU A 538 11.88 -31.95 -24.68
C GLU A 538 10.90 -31.06 -23.90
N ALA A 539 10.94 -29.75 -24.14
CA ALA A 539 10.04 -28.80 -23.49
C ALA A 539 8.57 -29.11 -23.81
N CYS A 540 8.27 -29.38 -25.08
CA CYS A 540 6.93 -29.63 -25.60
C CYS A 540 6.39 -31.00 -25.15
N LEU A 541 7.26 -32.01 -25.06
CA LEU A 541 6.94 -33.34 -24.53
C LEU A 541 6.61 -33.30 -23.04
N LEU A 542 7.37 -32.53 -22.24
CA LEU A 542 7.15 -32.41 -20.79
C LEU A 542 5.97 -31.50 -20.42
N ASP A 543 5.49 -30.64 -21.33
CA ASP A 543 4.29 -29.81 -21.10
C ASP A 543 2.99 -30.62 -21.06
N VAL A 544 2.92 -31.79 -21.70
CA VAL A 544 1.77 -32.72 -21.60
C VAL A 544 1.58 -33.26 -20.17
N PRO A 545 2.58 -33.91 -19.51
CA PRO A 545 2.45 -34.33 -18.12
C PRO A 545 2.37 -33.16 -17.12
N ARG A 546 2.94 -31.98 -17.44
CA ARG A 546 2.68 -30.75 -16.65
C ARG A 546 1.21 -30.34 -16.70
N LEU A 547 0.53 -30.40 -17.84
CA LEU A 547 -0.91 -30.18 -17.94
C LEU A 547 -1.68 -31.21 -17.11
N TYR A 548 -1.41 -32.51 -17.29
CA TYR A 548 -2.10 -33.59 -16.58
C TYR A 548 -1.99 -33.39 -15.05
N LYS A 549 -0.82 -32.98 -14.54
CA LYS A 549 -0.62 -32.58 -13.14
C LYS A 549 -1.48 -31.37 -12.75
N ASN A 550 -1.44 -30.29 -13.54
CA ASN A 550 -2.16 -29.03 -13.25
C ASN A 550 -3.69 -29.17 -13.29
N GLN A 551 -4.22 -30.14 -14.03
CA GLN A 551 -5.65 -30.49 -14.05
C GLN A 551 -6.05 -31.48 -12.93
N GLY A 552 -5.16 -31.78 -11.98
CA GLY A 552 -5.45 -32.68 -10.86
C GLY A 552 -5.38 -34.17 -11.19
N ASN A 553 -4.78 -34.54 -12.32
CA ASN A 553 -4.68 -35.91 -12.84
C ASN A 553 -3.24 -36.47 -12.82
N PRO A 554 -2.51 -36.48 -11.68
CA PRO A 554 -1.10 -36.87 -11.62
C PRO A 554 -0.83 -38.34 -12.01
N LYS A 555 -1.85 -39.21 -11.96
CA LYS A 555 -1.75 -40.60 -12.42
C LYS A 555 -1.55 -40.72 -13.94
N PHE A 556 -2.20 -39.84 -14.72
CA PHE A 556 -1.95 -39.76 -16.16
C PHE A 556 -0.56 -39.19 -16.44
N ALA A 557 -0.13 -38.18 -15.67
CA ALA A 557 1.21 -37.60 -15.78
C ALA A 557 2.32 -38.64 -15.57
N MET A 558 2.23 -39.47 -14.51
CA MET A 558 3.21 -40.55 -14.29
C MET A 558 3.17 -41.61 -15.38
N LYS A 559 1.99 -42.07 -15.79
CA LYS A 559 1.85 -43.07 -16.87
C LYS A 559 2.41 -42.56 -18.21
N PHE A 560 2.35 -41.25 -18.47
CA PHE A 560 3.01 -40.65 -19.63
C PHE A 560 4.54 -40.70 -19.50
N LEU A 561 5.09 -40.31 -18.34
CA LEU A 561 6.54 -40.32 -18.10
C LEU A 561 7.14 -41.74 -18.13
N GLU A 562 6.44 -42.74 -17.58
CA GLU A 562 6.83 -44.15 -17.62
C GLU A 562 7.00 -44.62 -19.08
N LYS A 563 5.95 -44.50 -19.91
CA LYS A 563 6.01 -44.82 -21.34
C LYS A 563 7.05 -43.99 -22.11
N LEU A 564 7.27 -42.73 -21.73
CA LEU A 564 8.27 -41.87 -22.37
C LEU A 564 9.69 -42.38 -22.09
N SER A 565 9.94 -42.94 -20.91
CA SER A 565 11.22 -43.62 -20.61
C SER A 565 11.38 -45.00 -21.26
N ASP A 566 10.29 -45.63 -21.74
CA ASP A 566 10.36 -46.85 -22.55
C ASP A 566 10.77 -46.57 -24.02
N ASN A 567 10.65 -45.32 -24.51
CA ASN A 567 10.99 -44.97 -25.89
C ASN A 567 12.52 -44.76 -26.05
N PRO A 568 13.21 -45.53 -26.90
CA PRO A 568 14.68 -45.47 -27.05
C PRO A 568 15.19 -44.16 -27.69
N SER A 569 14.32 -43.31 -28.23
CA SER A 569 14.64 -41.98 -28.74
C SER A 569 14.73 -40.91 -27.63
N TYR A 570 14.19 -41.17 -26.44
CA TYR A 570 14.13 -40.18 -25.36
C TYR A 570 15.15 -40.47 -24.25
N LYS A 571 16.18 -39.61 -24.15
CA LYS A 571 17.28 -39.77 -23.17
C LYS A 571 16.90 -39.26 -21.78
N TYR A 572 15.99 -39.95 -21.09
CA TYR A 572 15.52 -39.54 -19.76
C TYR A 572 16.61 -39.47 -18.68
N GLU A 573 17.75 -40.15 -18.84
CA GLU A 573 18.88 -40.09 -17.90
C GLU A 573 19.63 -38.75 -17.93
N GLU A 574 19.67 -38.09 -19.09
CA GLU A 574 20.36 -36.80 -19.29
C GLU A 574 19.42 -35.60 -18.97
N SER A 575 18.10 -35.80 -18.94
CA SER A 575 17.09 -34.75 -18.74
C SER A 575 16.86 -34.38 -17.26
N GLY A 576 17.37 -33.21 -16.85
CA GLY A 576 17.06 -32.62 -15.54
C GLY A 576 15.57 -32.29 -15.37
N ALA A 577 14.89 -31.85 -16.44
CA ALA A 577 13.48 -31.46 -16.38
C ALA A 577 12.54 -32.67 -16.20
N TYR A 578 12.89 -33.84 -16.76
CA TYR A 578 12.19 -35.10 -16.53
C TYR A 578 12.26 -35.53 -15.06
N TRP A 579 13.46 -35.60 -14.49
CA TRP A 579 13.63 -36.00 -13.09
C TRP A 579 12.97 -35.01 -12.11
N TYR A 580 12.98 -33.71 -12.42
CA TYR A 580 12.27 -32.72 -11.61
C TYR A 580 10.75 -32.93 -11.66
N LEU A 581 10.18 -33.10 -12.86
CA LEU A 581 8.74 -33.33 -13.00
C LEU A 581 8.31 -34.62 -12.28
N LYS A 582 9.07 -35.71 -12.47
CA LYS A 582 8.87 -36.99 -11.76
C LYS A 582 8.93 -36.81 -10.23
N GLY A 583 9.96 -36.14 -9.71
CA GLY A 583 10.08 -35.85 -8.28
C GLY A 583 8.88 -35.08 -7.72
N THR A 584 8.38 -34.07 -8.43
CA THR A 584 7.18 -33.32 -8.00
C THR A 584 5.88 -34.13 -8.09
N LEU A 585 5.82 -35.18 -8.93
CA LEU A 585 4.67 -36.08 -9.03
C LEU A 585 4.69 -37.14 -7.91
N GLU A 586 5.87 -37.72 -7.62
CA GLU A 586 6.06 -38.65 -6.50
C GLU A 586 5.77 -37.95 -5.15
N MET A 587 6.25 -36.72 -4.96
CA MET A 587 5.92 -35.88 -3.81
C MET A 587 4.40 -35.61 -3.72
N GLY A 588 3.73 -35.43 -4.87
CA GLY A 588 2.26 -35.31 -4.93
C GLY A 588 1.52 -36.60 -4.54
N GLN A 589 2.15 -37.77 -4.74
CA GLN A 589 1.65 -39.08 -4.30
C GLN A 589 2.07 -39.45 -2.87
N LYS A 590 2.86 -38.61 -2.20
CA LYS A 590 3.49 -38.85 -0.87
C LYS A 590 4.54 -39.96 -0.86
N ASN A 591 5.12 -40.26 -2.02
CA ASN A 591 6.26 -41.18 -2.16
C ASN A 591 7.58 -40.46 -1.87
N ASP A 592 7.69 -39.85 -0.69
CA ASP A 592 8.75 -38.86 -0.36
C ASP A 592 10.17 -39.43 -0.56
N ALA A 593 10.40 -40.74 -0.39
CA ALA A 593 11.67 -41.39 -0.68
C ALA A 593 12.05 -41.42 -2.18
N ALA A 594 11.10 -41.77 -3.06
CA ALA A 594 11.31 -41.76 -4.51
C ALA A 594 11.45 -40.32 -5.06
N ALA A 595 10.71 -39.38 -4.46
CA ALA A 595 10.84 -37.96 -4.76
C ALA A 595 12.24 -37.41 -4.39
N MET A 596 12.81 -37.79 -3.24
CA MET A 596 14.18 -37.43 -2.87
C MET A 596 15.23 -38.02 -3.83
N GLU A 597 15.09 -39.28 -4.27
CA GLU A 597 16.00 -39.85 -5.27
C GLU A 597 15.95 -39.06 -6.59
N ALA A 598 14.75 -38.72 -7.06
CA ALA A 598 14.56 -37.94 -8.28
C ALA A 598 15.16 -36.52 -8.15
N PHE A 599 14.88 -35.79 -7.06
CA PHE A 599 15.42 -34.45 -6.85
C PHE A 599 16.95 -34.43 -6.62
N ASN A 600 17.54 -35.50 -6.06
CA ASN A 600 18.99 -35.66 -5.99
C ASN A 600 19.61 -35.82 -7.38
N LYS A 601 18.97 -36.55 -8.31
CA LYS A 601 19.42 -36.64 -9.71
C LYS A 601 19.35 -35.29 -10.43
N VAL A 602 18.29 -34.51 -10.19
CA VAL A 602 18.20 -33.12 -10.69
C VAL A 602 19.35 -32.27 -10.14
N LEU A 603 19.71 -32.41 -8.86
CA LEU A 603 20.81 -31.64 -8.26
C LEU A 603 22.18 -31.98 -8.88
N VAL A 604 22.40 -33.24 -9.29
CA VAL A 604 23.61 -33.66 -10.01
C VAL A 604 23.64 -33.12 -11.45
N LEU A 605 22.49 -33.09 -12.13
CA LEU A 605 22.40 -32.59 -13.51
C LEU A 605 22.36 -31.05 -13.60
N GLN A 606 21.76 -30.39 -12.61
CA GLN A 606 21.49 -28.94 -12.58
C GLN A 606 21.64 -28.39 -11.13
N PRO A 607 22.89 -28.17 -10.64
CA PRO A 607 23.15 -27.71 -9.28
C PRO A 607 22.48 -26.38 -8.90
N ASP A 608 22.28 -25.49 -9.86
CA ASP A 608 21.69 -24.16 -9.65
C ASP A 608 20.15 -24.15 -9.66
N HIS A 609 19.47 -25.30 -9.79
CA HIS A 609 18.02 -25.36 -9.90
C HIS A 609 17.32 -25.02 -8.56
N VAL A 610 16.97 -23.74 -8.38
CA VAL A 610 16.32 -23.18 -7.17
C VAL A 610 15.13 -24.00 -6.69
N ASP A 611 14.09 -24.19 -7.51
CA ASP A 611 12.87 -24.86 -7.05
C ASP A 611 13.07 -26.36 -6.74
N ASN A 612 14.06 -27.02 -7.35
CA ASN A 612 14.47 -28.38 -6.98
C ASN A 612 15.04 -28.44 -5.57
N ARG A 613 15.89 -27.48 -5.22
CA ARG A 613 16.54 -27.38 -3.90
C ARG A 613 15.56 -27.00 -2.80
N ILE A 614 14.57 -26.17 -3.12
CA ILE A 614 13.43 -25.89 -2.23
C ILE A 614 12.60 -27.17 -2.00
N HIS A 615 12.24 -27.93 -3.04
CA HIS A 615 11.49 -29.17 -2.87
C HIS A 615 12.29 -30.25 -2.10
N LEU A 616 13.55 -30.48 -2.46
CA LEU A 616 14.43 -31.43 -1.78
C LEU A 616 14.58 -31.11 -0.28
N SER A 617 14.86 -29.86 0.07
CA SER A 617 14.93 -29.42 1.48
C SER A 617 13.59 -29.52 2.22
N THR A 618 12.43 -29.41 1.55
CA THR A 618 11.13 -29.74 2.20
C THR A 618 10.97 -31.21 2.53
N LEU A 619 11.52 -32.12 1.72
CA LEU A 619 11.47 -33.56 2.01
C LEU A 619 12.50 -33.94 3.08
N GLN A 620 13.71 -33.38 3.02
CA GLN A 620 14.74 -33.57 4.05
C GLN A 620 14.27 -33.05 5.41
N GLN A 621 13.66 -31.86 5.49
CA GLN A 621 13.09 -31.35 6.75
C GLN A 621 11.97 -32.24 7.30
N LYS A 622 11.02 -32.71 6.46
CA LYS A 622 10.00 -33.68 6.88
C LYS A 622 10.60 -34.99 7.41
N ALA A 623 11.74 -35.41 6.88
CA ALA A 623 12.49 -36.58 7.33
C ALA A 623 13.37 -36.32 8.57
N GLY A 624 13.39 -35.10 9.12
CA GLY A 624 14.24 -34.69 10.25
C GLY A 624 15.71 -34.47 9.89
N LEU A 625 16.06 -34.46 8.60
CA LEU A 625 17.43 -34.32 8.08
C LEU A 625 17.81 -32.84 7.91
N PHE A 626 17.81 -32.09 9.01
CA PHE A 626 18.03 -30.63 9.02
C PHE A 626 19.39 -30.24 8.40
N ASP A 627 20.48 -30.91 8.74
CA ASP A 627 21.81 -30.57 8.22
C ASP A 627 21.89 -30.70 6.69
N ALA A 628 21.32 -31.78 6.15
CA ALA A 628 21.25 -32.00 4.70
C ALA A 628 20.29 -31.02 4.00
N ALA A 629 19.25 -30.55 4.69
CA ALA A 629 18.38 -29.48 4.21
C ALA A 629 19.08 -28.11 4.20
N LEU A 630 20.05 -27.88 5.08
CA LEU A 630 20.87 -26.66 5.09
C LEU A 630 21.96 -26.71 4.02
N GLU A 631 22.62 -27.86 3.84
CA GLU A 631 23.60 -28.10 2.76
C GLU A 631 22.95 -27.91 1.38
N THR A 632 21.77 -28.51 1.14
CA THR A 632 21.06 -28.31 -0.15
C THR A 632 20.56 -26.87 -0.34
N LEU A 633 20.47 -26.05 0.69
CA LEU A 633 20.11 -24.62 0.63
C LEU A 633 21.33 -23.68 0.71
N GLU A 634 22.56 -24.20 0.71
CA GLU A 634 23.78 -23.39 0.69
C GLU A 634 24.12 -22.92 -0.72
N ASN A 635 24.10 -21.60 -0.96
CA ASN A 635 24.68 -21.02 -2.17
C ASN A 635 26.13 -20.61 -1.89
N TYR A 636 26.99 -20.76 -2.91
CA TYR A 636 28.43 -20.53 -2.80
C TYR A 636 28.79 -19.19 -2.14
N ASP A 637 29.56 -19.32 -1.06
CA ASP A 637 30.36 -18.30 -0.38
C ASP A 637 29.68 -16.93 -0.12
N LEU A 638 28.85 -16.93 0.94
CA LEU A 638 28.19 -15.76 1.51
C LEU A 638 29.15 -14.61 1.92
N GLU A 639 30.47 -14.85 2.01
CA GLU A 639 31.44 -13.84 2.44
C GLU A 639 32.19 -13.18 1.26
N VAL A 640 32.20 -13.79 0.07
CA VAL A 640 32.84 -13.24 -1.15
C VAL A 640 32.01 -12.13 -1.83
N GLY A 641 30.69 -12.16 -1.70
CA GLY A 641 29.82 -11.02 -2.01
C GLY A 641 29.72 -10.62 -3.49
N SER A 642 29.95 -11.54 -4.43
CA SER A 642 29.79 -11.33 -5.87
C SER A 642 28.32 -11.21 -6.30
N ALA A 643 27.41 -11.92 -5.62
CA ALA A 643 25.97 -11.84 -5.80
C ALA A 643 25.24 -12.11 -4.47
N LEU A 644 23.99 -11.68 -4.37
CA LEU A 644 23.07 -12.14 -3.32
C LEU A 644 22.41 -13.46 -3.77
N PRO A 645 22.28 -14.47 -2.89
CA PRO A 645 21.48 -15.67 -3.17
C PRO A 645 20.01 -15.33 -3.45
N ASP A 646 19.30 -16.24 -4.13
CA ASP A 646 17.85 -16.13 -4.37
C ASP A 646 17.09 -15.96 -3.04
N GLU A 647 16.21 -14.95 -2.99
CA GLU A 647 15.37 -14.63 -1.83
C GLU A 647 14.59 -15.85 -1.32
N ARG A 648 14.12 -16.73 -2.22
CA ARG A 648 13.39 -17.96 -1.87
C ARG A 648 14.27 -18.96 -1.11
N LEU A 649 15.55 -19.08 -1.49
CA LEU A 649 16.50 -19.97 -0.80
C LEU A 649 16.87 -19.40 0.57
N LEU A 650 17.03 -18.07 0.69
CA LEU A 650 17.26 -17.41 1.98
C LEU A 650 16.06 -17.54 2.92
N ALA A 651 14.84 -17.36 2.41
CA ALA A 651 13.60 -17.58 3.15
C ALA A 651 13.48 -19.03 3.62
N ARG A 652 13.69 -19.99 2.71
CA ARG A 652 13.61 -21.40 3.04
C ARG A 652 14.66 -21.82 4.07
N ARG A 653 15.89 -21.33 3.95
CA ARG A 653 16.96 -21.57 4.93
C ARG A 653 16.66 -20.90 6.28
N SER A 654 16.04 -19.72 6.28
CA SER A 654 15.56 -19.04 7.49
C SER A 654 14.54 -19.90 8.25
N ASP A 655 13.54 -20.48 7.58
CA ASP A 655 12.57 -21.38 8.24
C ASP A 655 13.22 -22.65 8.79
N VAL A 656 14.09 -23.32 8.02
CA VAL A 656 14.81 -24.54 8.47
C VAL A 656 15.68 -24.25 9.70
N LEU A 657 16.35 -23.09 9.76
CA LEU A 657 17.15 -22.66 10.91
C LEU A 657 16.30 -22.25 12.12
N PHE A 658 15.11 -21.69 11.91
CA PHE A 658 14.18 -21.35 12.99
C PHE A 658 13.64 -22.61 13.68
N GLU A 659 13.33 -23.66 12.91
CA GLU A 659 12.87 -24.95 13.44
C GLU A 659 14.01 -25.81 14.03
N SER A 660 15.24 -25.75 13.49
CA SER A 660 16.39 -26.43 14.10
C SER A 660 16.91 -25.75 15.37
N GLY A 661 16.59 -24.47 15.57
CA GLY A 661 16.95 -23.68 16.75
C GLY A 661 18.30 -22.95 16.67
N ASP A 662 19.06 -23.04 15.57
CA ASP A 662 20.30 -22.28 15.39
C ASP A 662 20.01 -20.78 15.21
N SER A 663 19.97 -20.11 16.35
CA SER A 663 19.59 -18.71 16.48
C SER A 663 20.60 -17.74 15.86
N ASP A 664 21.90 -18.04 15.79
CA ASP A 664 22.88 -17.10 15.23
C ASP A 664 22.95 -17.22 13.69
N GLN A 665 22.89 -18.43 13.14
CA GLN A 665 22.70 -18.60 11.69
C GLN A 665 21.35 -18.03 11.24
N PHE A 666 20.25 -18.29 11.98
CA PHE A 666 18.94 -17.71 11.69
C PHE A 666 18.99 -16.17 11.64
N VAL A 667 19.64 -15.53 12.61
CA VAL A 667 19.84 -14.07 12.64
C VAL A 667 20.71 -13.61 11.46
N ARG A 668 21.80 -14.32 11.11
CA ARG A 668 22.65 -13.99 9.94
C ARG A 668 21.84 -14.00 8.64
N ILE A 669 21.14 -15.10 8.34
CA ILE A 669 20.41 -15.32 7.08
C ILE A 669 19.21 -14.37 6.97
N THR A 670 18.36 -14.32 8.00
CA THR A 670 17.15 -13.47 7.99
C THR A 670 17.50 -11.98 7.89
N ARG A 671 18.61 -11.54 8.50
CA ARG A 671 19.15 -10.18 8.32
C ARG A 671 19.58 -9.89 6.87
N MET A 672 20.21 -10.85 6.18
CA MET A 672 20.62 -10.65 4.78
C MET A 672 19.41 -10.57 3.86
N MET A 673 18.40 -11.43 4.09
CA MET A 673 17.14 -11.45 3.35
C MET A 673 16.31 -10.17 3.54
N LEU A 674 16.21 -9.64 4.76
CA LEU A 674 15.42 -8.43 5.05
C LEU A 674 16.14 -7.13 4.65
N ALA A 675 17.46 -7.14 4.45
CA ALA A 675 18.23 -5.92 4.19
C ALA A 675 17.81 -5.16 2.90
N PRO A 676 17.55 -5.80 1.74
CA PRO A 676 17.01 -5.12 0.56
C PRO A 676 15.62 -4.49 0.79
N HIS A 677 14.74 -5.12 1.58
CA HIS A 677 13.44 -4.54 1.94
C HIS A 677 13.62 -3.31 2.85
N PHE A 678 14.44 -3.44 3.88
CA PHE A 678 14.77 -2.33 4.79
C PHE A 678 15.41 -1.13 4.07
N TYR A 679 16.10 -1.35 2.95
CA TYR A 679 16.64 -0.27 2.12
C TYR A 679 15.56 0.64 1.52
N ARG A 680 14.33 0.14 1.31
CA ARG A 680 13.19 0.93 0.83
C ARG A 680 12.82 2.11 1.72
N VAL A 681 13.22 2.09 3.00
CA VAL A 681 13.07 3.23 3.93
C VAL A 681 13.91 4.44 3.49
N TYR A 682 15.05 4.21 2.82
CA TYR A 682 15.89 5.27 2.26
C TYR A 682 15.44 5.70 0.86
N VAL A 683 15.02 4.75 0.02
CA VAL A 683 14.55 5.01 -1.37
C VAL A 683 13.20 5.74 -1.40
N ALA A 684 12.37 5.61 -0.37
CA ALA A 684 11.06 6.27 -0.25
C ALA A 684 11.06 7.42 0.80
N PRO A 685 11.74 8.56 0.56
CA PRO A 685 11.83 9.66 1.53
C PRO A 685 10.47 10.28 1.87
N GLU A 686 9.45 10.06 1.03
CA GLU A 686 8.03 10.36 1.29
C GLU A 686 7.53 9.85 2.65
N VAL A 687 8.04 8.70 3.13
CA VAL A 687 7.64 8.14 4.44
C VAL A 687 8.04 9.06 5.60
N LEU A 688 9.12 9.82 5.43
CA LEU A 688 9.66 10.79 6.41
C LEU A 688 9.20 12.23 6.16
N LYS A 689 8.58 12.54 5.00
CA LYS A 689 8.03 13.88 4.72
C LYS A 689 6.81 14.17 5.60
N LYS A 690 6.67 15.44 6.03
CA LYS A 690 5.49 15.92 6.77
C LYS A 690 4.21 15.78 5.93
N ARG A 691 3.42 14.72 6.15
CA ARG A 691 2.03 14.69 5.67
C ARG A 691 1.23 15.80 6.36
N ARG A 692 0.70 16.75 5.59
CA ARG A 692 -0.39 17.61 6.08
C ARG A 692 -1.62 16.72 6.30
N VAL A 693 -2.13 16.66 7.52
CA VAL A 693 -3.41 16.02 7.80
C VAL A 693 -4.50 16.87 7.14
N ALA A 694 -5.27 16.29 6.21
CA ALA A 694 -6.41 16.98 5.63
C ALA A 694 -7.48 17.17 6.70
N LYS A 695 -7.91 18.41 6.95
CA LYS A 695 -9.04 18.70 7.85
C LYS A 695 -10.26 17.89 7.40
N GLY A 696 -10.84 17.07 8.30
CA GLY A 696 -12.13 16.40 8.06
C GLY A 696 -12.12 14.89 7.76
N LYS A 697 -11.02 14.15 7.94
CA LYS A 697 -11.04 12.67 7.98
C LYS A 697 -10.39 12.14 9.27
N LEU A 698 -11.17 11.43 10.09
CA LEU A 698 -10.85 11.09 11.49
C LEU A 698 -10.51 9.59 11.70
N THR A 699 -10.39 8.80 10.62
CA THR A 699 -10.50 7.33 10.67
C THR A 699 -9.17 6.57 10.54
N THR A 700 -8.02 7.22 10.75
CA THR A 700 -6.73 6.53 10.93
C THR A 700 -5.73 7.44 11.64
N PRO A 701 -4.89 6.95 12.57
CA PRO A 701 -3.86 7.78 13.20
C PRO A 701 -2.80 8.19 12.17
N ALA A 702 -2.74 9.49 11.85
CA ALA A 702 -1.62 10.05 11.11
C ALA A 702 -0.38 10.10 12.04
N LEU A 703 0.31 8.95 12.16
CA LEU A 703 1.48 8.73 13.01
C LEU A 703 2.43 9.94 13.03
N SER A 704 2.77 10.43 14.23
CA SER A 704 3.59 11.63 14.38
C SER A 704 4.90 11.53 13.60
N ASN A 705 5.20 12.58 12.82
CA ASN A 705 6.48 12.71 12.13
C ASN A 705 7.66 12.69 13.12
N THR A 706 7.47 13.18 14.36
CA THR A 706 8.53 13.17 15.39
C THR A 706 8.91 11.75 15.81
N LEU A 707 7.91 10.89 16.05
CA LEU A 707 8.10 9.48 16.38
C LEU A 707 8.81 8.72 15.23
N LYS A 708 8.45 9.01 13.97
CA LYS A 708 9.18 8.50 12.80
C LYS A 708 10.64 8.96 12.76
N THR A 709 10.90 10.26 12.96
CA THR A 709 12.26 10.82 12.96
C THR A 709 13.10 10.22 14.09
N CYS A 710 12.54 10.01 15.28
CA CYS A 710 13.25 9.37 16.40
C CYS A 710 13.51 7.89 16.14
N ALA A 711 12.55 7.13 15.60
CA ALA A 711 12.79 5.74 15.19
C ALA A 711 13.89 5.64 14.10
N PHE A 712 13.90 6.56 13.14
CA PHE A 712 14.94 6.64 12.11
C PHE A 712 16.31 7.05 12.68
N ASN A 713 16.35 7.93 13.68
CA ASN A 713 17.59 8.29 14.37
C ASN A 713 18.19 7.14 15.18
N VAL A 714 17.38 6.21 15.69
CA VAL A 714 17.87 4.96 16.34
C VAL A 714 18.53 4.00 15.34
N ILE A 715 18.15 4.05 14.07
CA ILE A 715 18.76 3.25 13.00
C ILE A 715 20.14 3.81 12.58
N LYS A 716 20.33 5.13 12.65
CA LYS A 716 21.54 5.81 12.13
C LYS A 716 22.82 5.37 12.84
N HIS A 717 23.92 5.38 12.08
CA HIS A 717 25.29 5.04 12.50
C HIS A 717 25.50 3.58 12.96
N THR A 718 24.45 2.76 13.00
CA THR A 718 24.49 1.34 13.38
C THR A 718 25.20 0.46 12.34
N ASN A 719 25.64 -0.73 12.76
CA ASN A 719 26.16 -1.74 11.84
C ASN A 719 25.07 -2.24 10.87
N TRP A 720 23.80 -2.23 11.29
CA TRP A 720 22.64 -2.55 10.44
C TRP A 720 22.46 -1.54 9.31
N GLU A 721 22.55 -0.24 9.57
CA GLU A 721 22.47 0.78 8.52
C GLU A 721 23.53 0.57 7.43
N ARG A 722 24.77 0.28 7.82
CA ARG A 722 25.85 0.03 6.86
C ARG A 722 25.58 -1.22 6.01
N LEU A 723 25.04 -2.28 6.61
CA LEU A 723 24.66 -3.51 5.89
C LEU A 723 23.48 -3.28 4.94
N VAL A 724 22.41 -2.64 5.42
CA VAL A 724 21.20 -2.33 4.65
C VAL A 724 21.51 -1.44 3.45
N LYS A 725 22.32 -0.38 3.63
CA LYS A 725 22.74 0.47 2.51
C LYS A 725 23.62 -0.28 1.50
N ARG A 726 24.56 -1.12 1.97
CA ARG A 726 25.46 -1.89 1.09
C ARG A 726 24.70 -2.92 0.24
N LEU A 727 23.84 -3.73 0.86
CA LEU A 727 23.10 -4.78 0.14
C LEU A 727 21.95 -4.20 -0.70
N GLY A 728 21.23 -3.20 -0.20
CA GLY A 728 20.15 -2.56 -0.92
C GLY A 728 20.60 -1.85 -2.19
N ALA A 729 21.70 -1.09 -2.13
CA ALA A 729 22.25 -0.42 -3.31
C ALA A 729 22.78 -1.43 -4.36
N MET A 730 23.28 -2.60 -3.94
CA MET A 730 23.68 -3.68 -4.86
C MET A 730 22.47 -4.27 -5.60
N VAL A 731 21.35 -4.53 -4.90
CA VAL A 731 20.11 -5.02 -5.54
C VAL A 731 19.54 -3.98 -6.50
N GLU A 732 19.53 -2.70 -6.10
CA GLU A 732 19.05 -1.60 -6.94
C GLU A 732 19.90 -1.41 -8.21
N ALA A 733 21.24 -1.46 -8.09
CA ALA A 733 22.15 -1.37 -9.22
C ALA A 733 22.05 -2.56 -10.19
N ASN A 734 21.76 -3.76 -9.68
CA ASN A 734 21.59 -4.97 -10.50
C ASN A 734 20.19 -5.07 -11.14
N GLY A 735 19.23 -4.22 -10.77
CA GLY A 735 17.85 -4.24 -11.29
C GLY A 735 16.98 -5.41 -10.85
N VAL A 736 17.51 -6.38 -10.10
CA VAL A 736 16.81 -7.60 -9.66
C VAL A 736 15.92 -7.32 -8.44
N TYR A 737 14.91 -6.45 -8.62
CA TYR A 737 13.95 -6.12 -7.55
C TYR A 737 12.79 -7.13 -7.48
N THR A 738 13.10 -8.41 -7.58
CA THR A 738 12.13 -9.53 -7.49
C THR A 738 11.64 -9.69 -6.06
N THR A 739 10.57 -8.98 -5.69
CA THR A 739 9.86 -9.22 -4.43
C THR A 739 9.09 -10.53 -4.53
N THR A 740 9.70 -11.63 -4.09
CA THR A 740 9.02 -12.92 -3.89
C THR A 740 8.33 -12.94 -2.52
N LEU A 741 8.94 -12.32 -1.51
CA LEU A 741 8.32 -12.07 -0.21
C LEU A 741 7.21 -11.02 -0.29
N THR A 742 6.05 -11.37 0.25
CA THR A 742 4.89 -10.49 0.39
C THR A 742 4.98 -9.61 1.65
N GLY A 743 4.04 -8.67 1.79
CA GLY A 743 3.94 -7.82 2.98
C GLY A 743 3.60 -8.59 4.27
N THR A 744 3.03 -9.79 4.21
CA THR A 744 2.83 -10.64 5.39
C THR A 744 4.11 -11.37 5.77
N ASP A 745 4.84 -11.91 4.80
CA ASP A 745 6.03 -12.71 5.07
C ASP A 745 7.13 -11.83 5.70
N ILE A 746 7.31 -10.61 5.19
CA ILE A 746 8.24 -9.62 5.77
C ILE A 746 7.84 -9.27 7.23
N HIS A 747 6.54 -9.21 7.54
CA HIS A 747 6.04 -8.97 8.91
C HIS A 747 6.38 -10.16 9.82
N ASP A 748 6.05 -11.38 9.39
CA ASP A 748 6.27 -12.60 10.18
C ASP A 748 7.77 -12.90 10.39
N TYR A 749 8.63 -12.69 9.38
CA TYR A 749 10.09 -12.78 9.54
C TYR A 749 10.66 -11.69 10.46
N CYS A 750 10.12 -10.47 10.43
CA CYS A 750 10.51 -9.43 11.38
C CYS A 750 10.13 -9.81 12.83
N LEU A 751 8.97 -10.45 13.03
CA LEU A 751 8.56 -10.96 14.34
C LEU A 751 9.47 -12.10 14.84
N LYS A 752 9.67 -13.16 14.04
CA LYS A 752 10.59 -14.27 14.35
C LYS A 752 11.99 -13.75 14.71
N LEU A 753 12.48 -12.74 13.98
CA LEU A 753 13.77 -12.09 14.21
C LEU A 753 13.82 -11.28 15.51
N ILE A 754 12.79 -10.49 15.81
CA ILE A 754 12.68 -9.75 17.08
C ILE A 754 12.58 -10.71 18.28
N GLU A 755 11.84 -11.81 18.15
CA GLU A 755 11.73 -12.83 19.19
C GLU A 755 13.08 -13.51 19.47
N CYS A 756 13.75 -13.98 18.42
CA CYS A 756 15.07 -14.59 18.49
C CYS A 756 16.12 -13.65 19.10
N LEU A 757 16.21 -12.39 18.62
CA LEU A 757 17.13 -11.40 19.16
C LEU A 757 16.84 -11.07 20.63
N ASN A 758 15.59 -11.11 21.08
CA ASN A 758 15.25 -10.96 22.50
C ASN A 758 15.60 -12.19 23.34
N LYS A 759 15.47 -13.41 22.81
CA LYS A 759 15.95 -14.65 23.44
C LYS A 759 17.48 -14.66 23.58
N MET A 760 18.21 -14.03 22.65
CA MET A 760 19.67 -13.84 22.70
C MET A 760 20.14 -12.63 23.53
N GLU A 761 19.24 -11.93 24.24
CA GLU A 761 19.50 -10.64 24.94
C GLU A 761 20.05 -9.49 24.06
N LYS A 762 20.07 -9.65 22.72
CA LYS A 762 20.50 -8.67 21.71
C LYS A 762 19.43 -7.56 21.51
N HIS A 763 18.97 -6.95 22.60
CA HIS A 763 17.81 -6.03 22.61
C HIS A 763 17.99 -4.77 21.73
N GLN A 764 19.23 -4.30 21.53
CA GLN A 764 19.50 -3.18 20.62
C GLN A 764 19.25 -3.55 19.15
N ASP A 765 19.70 -4.73 18.71
CA ASP A 765 19.42 -5.25 17.37
C ASP A 765 17.91 -5.45 17.17
N ALA A 766 17.22 -6.01 18.17
CA ALA A 766 15.77 -6.18 18.15
C ALA A 766 15.02 -4.84 17.98
N LEU A 767 15.48 -3.78 18.64
CA LEU A 767 14.93 -2.44 18.45
C LEU A 767 15.19 -1.90 17.05
N ILE A 768 16.38 -2.09 16.48
CA ILE A 768 16.71 -1.62 15.12
C ILE A 768 15.82 -2.31 14.09
N VAL A 769 15.62 -3.63 14.19
CA VAL A 769 14.70 -4.40 13.34
C VAL A 769 13.26 -3.88 13.49
N CYS A 770 12.80 -3.63 14.71
CA CYS A 770 11.48 -3.08 14.97
C CYS A 770 11.29 -1.69 14.36
N CYS A 771 12.30 -0.80 14.45
CA CYS A 771 12.29 0.52 13.84
C CYS A 771 12.27 0.45 12.30
N TYR A 772 13.00 -0.48 11.69
CA TYR A 772 12.94 -0.69 10.24
C TYR A 772 11.56 -1.18 9.79
N ALA A 773 10.98 -2.19 10.46
CA ALA A 773 9.67 -2.71 10.13
C ALA A 773 8.56 -1.64 10.29
N PHE A 774 8.63 -0.84 11.36
CA PHE A 774 7.76 0.30 11.64
C PHE A 774 7.82 1.41 10.56
N LEU A 775 8.98 1.62 9.94
CA LEU A 775 9.17 2.60 8.86
C LEU A 775 9.00 2.02 7.44
N HIS A 776 8.77 0.71 7.28
CA HIS A 776 8.79 0.08 5.97
C HIS A 776 7.55 0.45 5.12
N PRO A 777 7.70 0.92 3.85
CA PRO A 777 6.61 1.53 3.08
C PRO A 777 5.38 0.64 2.81
N THR A 778 5.52 -0.69 2.82
CA THR A 778 4.39 -1.63 2.64
C THR A 778 3.73 -2.01 3.97
N LEU A 779 4.52 -2.27 5.01
CA LEU A 779 4.03 -2.60 6.35
C LEU A 779 3.26 -1.42 6.96
N PHE A 780 3.72 -0.19 6.71
CA PHE A 780 3.07 1.05 7.12
C PHE A 780 1.73 1.33 6.40
N LYS A 781 1.42 0.62 5.30
CA LYS A 781 0.19 0.83 4.49
C LYS A 781 -0.89 -0.24 4.69
N ALA A 782 -0.53 -1.42 5.19
CA ALA A 782 -1.50 -2.46 5.51
C ALA A 782 -2.17 -2.16 6.87
N ASP A 783 -3.44 -2.53 7.03
CA ASP A 783 -4.22 -2.25 8.26
C ASP A 783 -3.67 -2.92 9.54
N LYS A 784 -2.64 -3.78 9.40
CA LYS A 784 -1.78 -4.29 10.49
C LYS A 784 -0.87 -3.22 11.13
N THR A 785 -1.20 -1.92 11.07
CA THR A 785 -0.35 -0.82 11.59
C THR A 785 -0.02 -0.93 13.08
N THR A 786 -0.80 -1.71 13.85
CA THR A 786 -0.64 -1.85 15.31
C THR A 786 0.58 -2.65 15.74
N THR A 787 1.04 -3.68 15.00
CA THR A 787 2.00 -4.66 15.55
C THR A 787 3.36 -4.04 15.88
N PHE A 788 4.08 -3.52 14.87
CA PHE A 788 5.40 -2.93 15.10
C PHE A 788 5.31 -1.59 15.83
N GLN A 789 4.21 -0.85 15.67
CA GLN A 789 3.96 0.36 16.44
C GLN A 789 3.92 0.04 17.95
N ASN A 790 3.11 -0.93 18.38
CA ASN A 790 3.04 -1.33 19.79
C ASN A 790 4.37 -1.94 20.29
N LEU A 791 5.08 -2.71 19.44
CA LEU A 791 6.38 -3.30 19.79
C LEU A 791 7.50 -2.26 19.94
N VAL A 792 7.47 -1.13 19.23
CA VAL A 792 8.49 -0.07 19.37
C VAL A 792 8.68 0.35 20.83
N TYR A 793 7.59 0.46 21.61
CA TYR A 793 7.68 0.81 23.03
C TYR A 793 8.36 -0.27 23.88
N TYR A 794 7.98 -1.54 23.69
CA TYR A 794 8.58 -2.68 24.38
C TYR A 794 10.08 -2.81 24.06
N CYS A 795 10.44 -2.76 22.78
CA CYS A 795 11.83 -2.79 22.32
C CYS A 795 12.63 -1.58 22.82
N ALA A 796 12.03 -0.38 22.85
CA ALA A 796 12.68 0.82 23.37
C ALA A 796 12.99 0.70 24.88
N ILE A 797 12.08 0.15 25.69
CA ILE A 797 12.37 -0.16 27.11
C ILE A 797 13.50 -1.18 27.23
N LYS A 798 13.40 -2.32 26.52
CA LYS A 798 14.38 -3.41 26.62
C LYS A 798 15.79 -2.97 26.21
N ALA A 799 15.90 -2.12 25.18
CA ALA A 799 17.15 -1.50 24.74
C ALA A 799 17.56 -0.24 25.54
N ARG A 800 16.76 0.20 26.53
CA ARG A 800 16.93 1.43 27.33
C ARG A 800 16.99 2.73 26.50
N CYS A 801 16.30 2.75 25.35
CA CYS A 801 16.20 3.90 24.45
C CYS A 801 15.08 4.87 24.89
N TRP A 802 15.30 5.57 26.01
CA TRP A 802 14.28 6.39 26.67
C TRP A 802 13.70 7.51 25.79
N ASN A 803 14.50 8.12 24.92
CA ASN A 803 14.04 9.18 24.01
C ASN A 803 12.94 8.68 23.04
N LEU A 804 13.07 7.46 22.53
CA LEU A 804 12.05 6.86 21.64
C LEU A 804 10.82 6.40 22.44
N ALA A 805 11.02 5.83 23.63
CA ALA A 805 9.93 5.47 24.53
C ALA A 805 9.09 6.70 24.95
N PHE A 806 9.75 7.84 25.23
CA PHE A 806 9.08 9.12 25.49
C PHE A 806 8.25 9.58 24.28
N GLU A 807 8.83 9.65 23.08
CA GLU A 807 8.12 10.10 21.88
C GLU A 807 6.92 9.23 21.54
N TYR A 808 7.02 7.91 21.76
CA TYR A 808 5.91 6.99 21.61
C TYR A 808 4.75 7.34 22.55
N VAL A 809 5.04 7.46 23.85
CA VAL A 809 4.05 7.76 24.89
C VAL A 809 3.46 9.17 24.71
N ARG A 810 4.27 10.16 24.29
CA ARG A 810 3.83 11.52 23.95
C ARG A 810 2.87 11.53 22.75
N PHE A 811 3.15 10.74 21.72
CA PHE A 811 2.25 10.57 20.58
C PHE A 811 0.91 9.94 21.00
N TYR A 812 0.93 8.83 21.75
CA TYR A 812 -0.30 8.17 22.19
C TYR A 812 -1.16 9.05 23.12
N TYR A 813 -0.55 9.85 24.01
CA TYR A 813 -1.27 10.85 24.81
C TYR A 813 -1.96 11.91 23.95
N THR A 814 -1.24 12.45 22.97
CA THR A 814 -1.79 13.47 22.06
C THR A 814 -2.91 12.90 21.20
N PHE A 815 -2.80 11.64 20.78
CA PHE A 815 -3.83 10.92 20.03
C PHE A 815 -5.07 10.61 20.87
N ALA A 816 -4.91 10.13 22.11
CA ALA A 816 -6.04 9.81 23.00
C ALA A 816 -6.94 11.02 23.29
N LEU A 817 -6.36 12.23 23.36
CA LEU A 817 -7.11 13.49 23.50
C LEU A 817 -7.82 13.97 22.23
N MET A 818 -7.59 13.35 21.07
CA MET A 818 -8.17 13.76 19.78
C MET A 818 -9.32 12.85 19.30
N VAL A 819 -9.54 11.71 19.95
CA VAL A 819 -10.62 10.77 19.60
C VAL A 819 -11.86 11.09 20.44
N PRO A 820 -13.02 11.41 19.84
CA PRO A 820 -14.27 11.54 20.59
C PRO A 820 -14.64 10.20 21.23
N THR A 821 -14.79 10.17 22.55
CA THR A 821 -15.22 8.98 23.28
C THR A 821 -16.75 8.83 23.21
N GLU A 822 -17.20 7.87 22.39
CA GLU A 822 -18.57 7.36 22.48
C GLU A 822 -18.82 6.72 23.86
N PRO A 823 -20.02 6.84 24.44
CA PRO A 823 -20.26 6.48 25.84
C PRO A 823 -20.03 5.00 26.16
N GLU A 824 -20.26 4.09 25.20
CA GLU A 824 -19.97 2.66 25.38
C GLU A 824 -18.45 2.37 25.52
N ASN A 825 -17.60 3.23 24.94
CA ASN A 825 -16.15 3.10 24.98
C ASN A 825 -15.50 3.77 26.21
N ALA A 826 -16.27 4.32 27.15
CA ALA A 826 -15.74 5.05 28.30
C ALA A 826 -14.82 4.21 29.21
N LYS A 827 -15.21 2.95 29.51
CA LYS A 827 -14.37 2.01 30.29
C LYS A 827 -13.03 1.72 29.59
N HIS A 828 -13.09 1.47 28.28
CA HIS A 828 -11.91 1.25 27.44
C HIS A 828 -10.97 2.46 27.39
N ALA A 829 -11.53 3.68 27.35
CA ALA A 829 -10.76 4.91 27.37
C ALA A 829 -10.00 5.10 28.69
N ASP A 830 -10.65 4.89 29.85
CA ASP A 830 -10.00 4.96 31.17
C ASP A 830 -8.89 3.91 31.31
N MET A 831 -9.16 2.65 30.95
CA MET A 831 -8.17 1.56 30.95
C MET A 831 -6.95 1.89 30.09
N LEU A 832 -7.16 2.49 28.90
CA LEU A 832 -6.08 2.99 28.04
C LEU A 832 -5.31 4.14 28.71
N GLN A 833 -6.00 5.08 29.34
CA GLN A 833 -5.41 6.21 30.07
C GLN A 833 -4.53 5.73 31.25
N LYS A 834 -5.02 4.79 32.05
CA LYS A 834 -4.29 4.14 33.16
C LYS A 834 -3.03 3.43 32.66
N ARG A 835 -3.14 2.61 31.60
CA ARG A 835 -1.98 1.96 30.95
C ARG A 835 -0.96 2.98 30.43
N LEU A 836 -1.42 4.10 29.86
CA LEU A 836 -0.58 5.17 29.32
C LEU A 836 0.16 5.97 30.41
N PHE A 837 -0.48 6.30 31.54
CA PHE A 837 0.20 7.00 32.64
C PHE A 837 1.22 6.12 33.35
N ASN A 838 0.95 4.82 33.49
CA ASN A 838 1.93 3.86 33.96
C ASN A 838 3.16 3.80 33.01
N ALA A 839 2.93 3.86 31.70
CA ALA A 839 3.99 3.98 30.70
C ALA A 839 4.80 5.29 30.82
N MET A 840 4.14 6.45 30.98
CA MET A 840 4.83 7.73 31.26
C MET A 840 5.73 7.63 32.49
N ASN A 841 5.15 7.24 33.63
CA ASN A 841 5.84 7.21 34.91
C ASN A 841 7.05 6.25 34.87
N TYR A 842 6.92 5.11 34.19
CA TYR A 842 8.04 4.18 33.98
C TYR A 842 9.19 4.79 33.16
N VAL A 843 8.90 5.50 32.06
CA VAL A 843 9.95 6.17 31.27
C VAL A 843 10.63 7.27 32.08
N PHE A 844 9.88 8.07 32.84
CA PHE A 844 10.42 9.27 33.49
C PHE A 844 11.23 8.93 34.75
N VAL A 845 10.82 7.93 35.53
CA VAL A 845 11.60 7.42 36.69
C VAL A 845 12.97 6.91 36.24
N ASN A 846 13.09 6.37 35.02
CA ASN A 846 14.35 5.89 34.46
C ASN A 846 15.12 6.93 33.62
N SER A 847 14.57 8.13 33.38
CA SER A 847 15.16 9.12 32.47
C SER A 847 14.76 10.55 32.82
N GLN A 848 15.68 11.28 33.45
CA GLN A 848 15.48 12.61 34.04
C GLN A 848 15.63 13.77 33.01
N ASN A 849 15.09 13.60 31.79
CA ASN A 849 15.19 14.62 30.75
C ASN A 849 14.21 15.78 31.03
N VAL A 850 14.73 17.00 31.15
CA VAL A 850 13.97 18.23 31.44
C VAL A 850 12.82 18.47 30.46
N CYS A 851 12.98 18.06 29.19
CA CYS A 851 11.92 18.19 28.19
C CYS A 851 10.67 17.35 28.50
N TYR A 852 10.80 16.26 29.27
CA TYR A 852 9.64 15.45 29.70
C TYR A 852 8.83 16.21 30.76
N HIS A 853 9.49 16.96 31.65
CA HIS A 853 8.82 17.81 32.63
C HIS A 853 8.16 19.02 31.96
N ARG A 854 8.85 19.69 31.02
CA ARG A 854 8.25 20.78 30.19
C ARG A 854 7.00 20.30 29.45
N PHE A 855 6.97 19.04 29.00
CA PHE A 855 5.77 18.43 28.40
C PHE A 855 4.62 18.23 29.41
N ILE A 856 4.88 17.67 30.60
CA ILE A 856 3.83 17.47 31.63
C ILE A 856 3.22 18.79 32.09
N MET A 857 4.02 19.82 32.31
CA MET A 857 3.51 21.15 32.67
C MET A 857 2.56 21.70 31.59
N ARG A 858 2.97 21.62 30.32
CA ARG A 858 2.13 22.03 29.17
C ARG A 858 0.87 21.16 29.01
N ALA A 859 0.89 19.90 29.45
CA ALA A 859 -0.28 19.02 29.46
C ALA A 859 -1.25 19.35 30.61
N LEU A 860 -0.74 19.64 31.81
CA LEU A 860 -1.53 20.04 32.98
C LEU A 860 -2.24 21.39 32.81
N VAL A 861 -1.62 22.36 32.13
CA VAL A 861 -2.27 23.65 31.80
C VAL A 861 -3.55 23.43 30.99
N LYS A 862 -3.59 22.41 30.12
CA LYS A 862 -4.75 22.04 29.30
C LYS A 862 -5.76 21.19 30.07
N ASN A 863 -5.28 20.19 30.81
CA ASN A 863 -6.09 19.19 31.52
C ASN A 863 -5.87 19.30 33.04
N LYS A 864 -6.33 20.41 33.64
CA LYS A 864 -6.01 20.81 35.02
C LYS A 864 -6.42 19.77 36.06
N ASP A 865 -7.56 19.11 35.87
CA ASP A 865 -8.14 18.16 36.82
C ASP A 865 -7.58 16.73 36.71
N ASN A 866 -6.57 16.51 35.85
CA ASN A 866 -5.99 15.18 35.63
C ASN A 866 -5.04 14.77 36.77
N HIS A 867 -5.58 14.08 37.78
CA HIS A 867 -4.84 13.66 38.98
C HIS A 867 -3.61 12.79 38.69
N ALA A 868 -3.62 11.99 37.63
CA ALA A 868 -2.47 11.16 37.25
C ALA A 868 -1.30 12.02 36.74
N LEU A 869 -1.57 13.05 35.93
CA LEU A 869 -0.55 14.02 35.50
C LEU A 869 -0.06 14.88 36.67
N GLN A 870 -0.94 15.28 37.59
CA GLN A 870 -0.55 16.00 38.82
C GLN A 870 0.42 15.13 39.66
N ALA A 871 0.10 13.84 39.84
CA ALA A 871 0.98 12.90 40.55
C ALA A 871 2.33 12.71 39.85
N ILE A 872 2.37 12.62 38.51
CA ILE A 872 3.62 12.54 37.73
C ILE A 872 4.43 13.85 37.85
N SER A 873 3.78 15.02 37.84
CA SER A 873 4.43 16.31 38.08
C SER A 873 5.05 16.36 39.48
N GLY A 874 4.26 16.00 40.51
CA GLY A 874 4.72 15.87 41.89
C GLY A 874 5.90 14.90 42.05
N ASN A 875 5.90 13.76 41.34
CA ASN A 875 7.02 12.81 41.33
C ASN A 875 8.30 13.46 40.79
N ASN A 876 8.24 14.20 39.69
CA ASN A 876 9.42 14.91 39.18
C ASN A 876 9.89 16.01 40.15
N SER A 877 8.97 16.74 40.77
CA SER A 877 9.30 17.74 41.80
C SER A 877 9.89 17.12 43.08
N LEU A 878 9.48 15.91 43.45
CA LEU A 878 10.05 15.16 44.57
C LEU A 878 11.47 14.69 44.25
N ILE A 879 11.72 14.19 43.03
CA ILE A 879 13.06 13.77 42.57
C ILE A 879 14.03 14.95 42.48
N THR A 880 13.60 16.09 41.93
CA THR A 880 14.39 17.33 41.81
C THR A 880 14.61 18.08 43.13
N GLY A 881 14.07 17.60 44.26
CA GLY A 881 14.24 18.24 45.57
C GLY A 881 13.36 19.47 45.83
N THR A 882 12.44 19.80 44.91
CA THR A 882 11.51 20.95 44.95
C THR A 882 10.27 20.65 45.80
N TYR A 883 10.48 20.09 46.99
CA TYR A 883 9.46 19.47 47.85
C TYR A 883 8.20 20.33 48.14
N ARG A 884 8.31 21.67 48.17
CA ARG A 884 7.13 22.55 48.33
C ARG A 884 6.15 22.42 47.17
N HIS A 885 6.65 22.31 45.94
CA HIS A 885 5.81 22.13 44.74
C HIS A 885 5.25 20.69 44.69
N ALA A 886 6.09 19.68 44.96
CA ALA A 886 5.64 18.29 45.05
C ALA A 886 4.50 18.11 46.06
N MET A 887 4.64 18.70 47.25
CA MET A 887 3.60 18.72 48.28
C MET A 887 2.30 19.39 47.78
N GLY A 888 2.40 20.49 47.03
CA GLY A 888 1.24 21.18 46.45
C GLY A 888 0.44 20.30 45.48
N GLU A 889 1.14 19.66 44.54
CA GLU A 889 0.52 18.75 43.56
C GLU A 889 -0.07 17.50 44.23
N TYR A 890 0.67 16.85 45.14
CA TYR A 890 0.15 15.69 45.87
C TYR A 890 -1.04 16.03 46.78
N LEU A 891 -1.10 17.23 47.37
CA LEU A 891 -2.25 17.65 48.19
C LEU A 891 -3.50 17.86 47.33
N ARG A 892 -3.39 18.37 46.10
CA ARG A 892 -4.52 18.50 45.15
C ARG A 892 -5.14 17.13 44.85
N VAL A 893 -4.31 16.15 44.50
CA VAL A 893 -4.76 14.76 44.28
C VAL A 893 -5.37 14.16 45.56
N TRP A 894 -4.74 14.38 46.71
CA TRP A 894 -5.19 13.81 47.99
C TRP A 894 -6.53 14.37 48.51
N VAL A 895 -6.84 15.64 48.23
CA VAL A 895 -8.14 16.23 48.61
C VAL A 895 -9.28 15.46 47.94
N ASN A 896 -9.10 15.05 46.69
CA ASN A 896 -10.10 14.36 45.87
C ASN A 896 -10.11 12.85 46.12
N ASN A 897 -8.94 12.17 46.16
CA ASN A 897 -8.85 10.78 46.63
C ASN A 897 -8.08 10.69 47.97
N ARG A 898 -8.84 10.84 49.06
CA ARG A 898 -8.33 10.77 50.44
C ARG A 898 -7.93 9.38 50.91
N ARG A 899 -8.31 8.29 50.22
CA ARG A 899 -7.97 6.90 50.58
C ARG A 899 -6.75 6.38 49.83
N ASN A 900 -6.33 7.01 48.73
CA ASN A 900 -5.18 6.61 47.91
C ASN A 900 -3.90 6.38 48.76
N PRO A 901 -3.41 5.13 48.89
CA PRO A 901 -2.28 4.81 49.76
C PRO A 901 -0.95 5.32 49.19
N LEU A 902 -0.78 5.32 47.86
CA LEU A 902 0.43 5.82 47.21
C LEU A 902 0.60 7.34 47.44
N ILE A 903 -0.48 8.12 47.30
CA ILE A 903 -0.43 9.57 47.55
C ILE A 903 -0.21 9.87 49.04
N CYS A 904 -0.80 9.09 49.96
CA CYS A 904 -0.48 9.21 51.38
C CYS A 904 1.01 8.93 51.69
N LEU A 905 1.60 7.91 51.04
CA LEU A 905 3.02 7.59 51.16
C LEU A 905 3.92 8.69 50.57
N LEU A 906 3.57 9.22 49.39
CA LEU A 906 4.33 10.30 48.73
C LEU A 906 4.27 11.61 49.53
N LEU A 907 3.14 11.95 50.14
CA LEU A 907 3.04 13.06 51.10
C LEU A 907 3.90 12.81 52.34
N ALA A 908 3.83 11.61 52.93
CA ALA A 908 4.65 11.25 54.09
C ALA A 908 6.16 11.36 53.80
N LEU A 909 6.61 10.86 52.64
CA LEU A 909 7.98 10.99 52.16
C LEU A 909 8.38 12.45 51.93
N THR A 910 7.52 13.26 51.30
CA THR A 910 7.78 14.67 51.03
C THR A 910 7.97 15.46 52.33
N PHE A 911 7.09 15.30 53.32
CA PHE A 911 7.26 15.89 54.65
C PHE A 911 8.50 15.36 55.37
N THR A 912 8.80 14.06 55.28
CA THR A 912 10.02 13.47 55.86
C THR A 912 11.28 14.11 55.28
N HIS A 913 11.38 14.20 53.94
CA HIS A 913 12.51 14.83 53.26
C HIS A 913 12.63 16.33 53.59
N MET A 914 11.51 17.04 53.74
CA MET A 914 11.52 18.44 54.22
C MET A 914 12.00 18.56 55.67
N SER A 915 11.66 17.61 56.55
CA SER A 915 12.13 17.60 57.95
C SER A 915 13.64 17.33 58.09
N CYS A 916 14.25 16.65 57.10
CA CYS A 916 15.69 16.38 57.06
C CYS A 916 16.52 17.46 56.35
N LYS A 917 15.92 18.52 55.77
CA LYS A 917 16.67 19.70 55.29
C LYS A 917 17.21 20.50 56.49
N LYS A 918 18.45 20.98 56.39
CA LYS A 918 19.18 21.61 57.50
C LYS A 918 18.57 22.95 57.94
N ASP A 919 17.96 23.65 56.99
CA ASP A 919 17.70 25.09 57.06
C ASP A 919 16.29 25.44 57.56
N LEU A 920 15.53 24.46 58.08
CA LEU A 920 14.18 24.67 58.61
C LEU A 920 14.16 24.64 60.14
N SER A 921 13.83 25.79 60.73
CA SER A 921 13.58 25.96 62.17
C SER A 921 12.45 25.05 62.68
N SER A 922 11.34 24.96 61.94
CA SER A 922 10.13 24.20 62.31
C SER A 922 10.15 22.72 61.91
N ARG A 923 11.34 22.15 61.63
CA ARG A 923 11.53 20.76 61.15
C ARG A 923 10.77 19.68 61.94
N HIS A 924 10.62 19.85 63.26
CA HIS A 924 9.94 18.88 64.12
C HIS A 924 8.43 18.80 63.84
N LEU A 925 7.76 19.93 63.63
CA LEU A 925 6.33 19.98 63.24
C LEU A 925 6.11 19.37 61.85
N ILE A 926 7.06 19.57 60.94
CA ILE A 926 7.05 19.00 59.58
C ILE A 926 7.25 17.48 59.63
N GLY A 927 8.16 16.98 60.47
CA GLY A 927 8.34 15.55 60.73
C GLY A 927 7.07 14.90 61.30
N ILE A 928 6.39 15.56 62.25
CA ILE A 928 5.11 15.09 62.81
C ILE A 928 4.03 15.00 61.72
N ARG A 929 3.97 15.94 60.77
CA ARG A 929 3.05 15.85 59.62
C ARG A 929 3.37 14.64 58.72
N GLY A 930 4.65 14.38 58.44
CA GLY A 930 5.06 13.18 57.68
C GLY A 930 4.68 11.88 58.39
N ILE A 931 4.91 11.81 59.70
CA ILE A 931 4.51 10.72 60.59
C ILE A 931 2.99 10.51 60.58
N ALA A 932 2.18 11.58 60.58
CA ALA A 932 0.72 11.49 60.50
C ALA A 932 0.22 10.95 59.13
N PHE A 933 0.80 11.40 58.02
CA PHE A 933 0.51 10.83 56.70
C PHE A 933 0.96 9.36 56.59
N MET A 934 2.04 8.97 57.28
CA MET A 934 2.47 7.57 57.38
C MET A 934 1.49 6.73 58.24
N LYS A 935 0.96 7.26 59.36
CA LYS A 935 -0.14 6.63 60.12
C LYS A 935 -1.34 6.38 59.20
N LYS A 936 -1.69 7.34 58.34
CA LYS A 936 -2.77 7.20 57.36
C LYS A 936 -2.49 6.15 56.28
N TYR A 937 -1.31 6.14 55.66
CA TYR A 937 -0.90 5.08 54.73
C TYR A 937 -0.98 3.69 55.38
N SER A 938 -0.51 3.55 56.62
CA SER A 938 -0.55 2.28 57.37
C SER A 938 -1.96 1.78 57.72
N ARG A 939 -2.98 2.64 57.65
CA ARG A 939 -4.40 2.28 57.85
C ARG A 939 -5.11 1.84 56.57
N VAL A 940 -4.58 2.18 55.37
CA VAL A 940 -5.26 1.87 54.09
C VAL A 940 -4.51 0.84 53.24
N ARG A 941 -3.20 0.64 53.45
CA ARG A 941 -2.42 -0.37 52.72
C ARG A 941 -2.51 -1.74 53.41
N THR A 942 -3.08 -2.72 52.72
CA THR A 942 -3.31 -4.09 53.21
C THR A 942 -2.02 -4.91 53.43
N CYS A 943 -0.94 -4.63 52.70
CA CYS A 943 0.31 -5.38 52.83
C CYS A 943 1.11 -4.93 54.07
N ASN A 944 0.90 -5.63 55.19
CA ASN A 944 1.63 -5.39 56.44
C ASN A 944 3.17 -5.43 56.28
N GLN A 945 3.72 -6.32 55.45
CA GLN A 945 5.17 -6.42 55.23
C GLN A 945 5.73 -5.14 54.57
N GLU A 946 5.04 -4.61 53.56
CA GLU A 946 5.36 -3.34 52.89
C GLU A 946 5.24 -2.15 53.84
N VAL A 947 4.14 -2.08 54.59
CA VAL A 947 3.86 -1.01 55.57
C VAL A 947 4.95 -0.94 56.64
N TYR A 948 5.30 -2.07 57.27
CA TYR A 948 6.36 -2.10 58.27
C TYR A 948 7.72 -1.71 57.68
N TYR A 949 8.05 -2.15 56.46
CA TYR A 949 9.31 -1.78 55.80
C TYR A 949 9.40 -0.27 55.54
N ASN A 950 8.33 0.34 55.02
CA ASN A 950 8.28 1.76 54.70
C ASN A 950 8.29 2.66 55.94
N ILE A 951 7.60 2.27 57.01
CA ILE A 951 7.70 2.94 58.33
C ILE A 951 9.14 2.81 58.89
N GLY A 952 9.75 1.62 58.79
CA GLY A 952 11.14 1.39 59.19
C GLY A 952 12.13 2.27 58.42
N ARG A 953 11.99 2.36 57.08
CA ARG A 953 12.77 3.26 56.21
C ARG A 953 12.58 4.74 56.58
N MET A 954 11.36 5.18 56.89
CA MET A 954 11.10 6.57 57.33
C MET A 954 11.84 6.90 58.63
N PHE A 955 11.69 6.09 59.68
CA PHE A 955 12.40 6.33 60.94
C PHE A 955 13.93 6.20 60.79
N HIS A 956 14.42 5.34 59.90
CA HIS A 956 15.85 5.26 59.55
C HIS A 956 16.33 6.57 58.89
N GLN A 957 15.55 7.14 57.96
CA GLN A 957 15.85 8.40 57.28
C GLN A 957 15.80 9.62 58.24
N MET A 958 14.98 9.56 59.29
CA MET A 958 14.92 10.55 60.37
C MET A 958 15.95 10.30 61.49
N SER A 959 16.85 9.31 61.35
CA SER A 959 17.82 8.87 62.36
C SER A 959 17.22 8.38 63.69
N ILE A 960 15.92 8.04 63.73
CA ILE A 960 15.24 7.48 64.91
C ILE A 960 15.42 5.95 64.92
N LEU A 961 16.68 5.53 65.08
CA LEU A 961 17.12 4.15 64.89
C LEU A 961 16.39 3.09 65.76
N PRO A 962 15.96 3.36 67.02
CA PRO A 962 15.20 2.38 67.81
C PRO A 962 13.85 2.00 67.18
N LEU A 963 13.13 2.97 66.61
CA LEU A 963 11.88 2.70 65.89
C LEU A 963 12.15 2.02 64.55
N ALA A 964 13.19 2.45 63.82
CA ALA A 964 13.61 1.78 62.58
C ALA A 964 13.90 0.29 62.81
N LYS A 965 14.66 -0.03 63.86
CA LYS A 965 14.94 -1.40 64.32
C LYS A 965 13.65 -2.18 64.58
N HIS A 966 12.76 -1.65 65.42
CA HIS A 966 11.48 -2.30 65.77
C HIS A 966 10.63 -2.64 64.55
N PHE A 967 10.55 -1.73 63.58
CA PHE A 967 9.78 -1.98 62.35
C PHE A 967 10.48 -2.95 61.38
N TYR A 968 11.81 -2.95 61.28
CA TYR A 968 12.52 -4.01 60.53
C TYR A 968 12.39 -5.38 61.20
N ASP A 969 12.42 -5.47 62.53
CA ASP A 969 12.14 -6.71 63.25
C ASP A 969 10.73 -7.22 62.92
N LYS A 970 9.71 -6.35 62.87
CA LYS A 970 8.36 -6.71 62.40
C LYS A 970 8.35 -7.25 60.96
N VAL A 971 9.10 -6.66 60.03
CA VAL A 971 9.21 -7.18 58.64
C VAL A 971 9.77 -8.61 58.62
N LEU A 972 10.80 -8.90 59.42
CA LEU A 972 11.43 -10.23 59.48
C LEU A 972 10.52 -11.34 60.01
N HIS A 973 9.43 -10.98 60.69
CA HIS A 973 8.41 -11.90 61.22
C HIS A 973 7.11 -11.90 60.39
N ALA A 974 6.97 -11.01 59.41
CA ALA A 974 5.82 -10.99 58.49
C ALA A 974 6.04 -11.96 57.32
N ALA A 975 4.98 -12.68 56.95
CA ALA A 975 4.97 -13.53 55.76
C ALA A 975 5.21 -12.71 54.47
N PRO A 976 5.71 -13.34 53.38
CA PRO A 976 5.77 -12.72 52.06
C PRO A 976 4.39 -12.21 51.62
N PRO A 977 4.32 -11.19 50.74
CA PRO A 977 3.08 -10.77 50.12
C PRO A 977 2.56 -11.87 49.18
N ASN A 978 1.25 -12.14 49.24
CA ASN A 978 0.57 -12.94 48.23
C ASN A 978 0.21 -12.05 47.03
N VAL A 979 0.20 -12.63 45.83
CA VAL A 979 -0.32 -12.02 44.61
C VAL A 979 -1.22 -13.01 43.87
N PHE A 980 -2.07 -12.50 42.99
CA PHE A 980 -2.75 -13.31 42.00
C PHE A 980 -1.76 -13.73 40.91
N ALA A 981 -1.85 -14.99 40.50
CA ALA A 981 -1.25 -15.56 39.31
C ALA A 981 -2.31 -16.43 38.62
N PHE A 982 -2.03 -16.89 37.41
CA PHE A 982 -2.87 -17.86 36.71
C PHE A 982 -2.17 -19.22 36.68
N ASP A 983 -2.95 -20.30 36.75
CA ASP A 983 -2.45 -21.64 36.44
C ASP A 983 -2.39 -21.90 34.92
N ASP A 984 -1.85 -23.04 34.51
CA ASP A 984 -1.70 -23.40 33.09
C ASP A 984 -3.07 -23.60 32.38
N ASP A 985 -4.16 -23.75 33.12
CA ASP A 985 -5.54 -23.86 32.64
C ASP A 985 -6.27 -22.49 32.60
N GLY A 986 -5.64 -21.42 33.10
CA GLY A 986 -6.14 -20.04 33.08
C GLY A 986 -6.96 -19.61 34.31
N ASN A 987 -6.99 -20.38 35.40
CA ASN A 987 -7.72 -20.03 36.62
C ASN A 987 -6.88 -19.14 37.55
N GLU A 988 -7.54 -18.24 38.29
CA GLU A 988 -6.85 -17.41 39.29
C GLU A 988 -6.42 -18.23 40.53
N ILE A 989 -5.12 -18.17 40.83
CA ILE A 989 -4.50 -18.78 42.01
C ILE A 989 -3.75 -17.73 42.84
N ILE A 990 -3.91 -17.79 44.16
CA ILE A 990 -3.22 -16.87 45.09
C ILE A 990 -1.88 -17.50 45.50
N VAL A 991 -0.77 -16.91 45.03
CA VAL A 991 0.60 -17.45 45.18
C VAL A 991 1.46 -16.50 46.04
N PRO A 992 2.26 -17.00 47.00
CA PRO A 992 3.21 -16.16 47.74
C PRO A 992 4.35 -15.68 46.83
N ALA A 993 4.47 -14.36 46.66
CA ALA A 993 5.44 -13.77 45.75
C ALA A 993 6.81 -13.57 46.43
N GLU A 994 7.66 -14.59 46.40
CA GLU A 994 9.05 -14.50 46.90
C GLU A 994 9.84 -13.35 46.26
N LYS A 995 9.52 -12.99 45.00
CA LYS A 995 10.09 -11.85 44.26
C LYS A 995 9.84 -10.49 44.93
N TYR A 996 8.80 -10.37 45.74
CA TYR A 996 8.44 -9.14 46.47
C TYR A 996 8.72 -9.24 47.98
N ASP A 997 9.41 -10.29 48.45
CA ASP A 997 9.74 -10.47 49.87
C ASP A 997 10.77 -9.46 50.38
N LEU A 998 10.31 -8.52 51.21
CA LEU A 998 11.12 -7.44 51.76
C LEU A 998 12.03 -7.89 52.92
N ARG A 999 11.94 -9.14 53.40
CA ARG A 999 12.75 -9.64 54.53
C ARG A 999 14.26 -9.49 54.29
N LYS A 1000 14.74 -9.75 53.07
CA LYS A 1000 16.16 -9.55 52.70
C LYS A 1000 16.56 -8.06 52.77
N MET A 1001 15.70 -7.16 52.29
CA MET A 1001 15.95 -5.71 52.37
C MET A 1001 15.91 -5.18 53.82
N ALA A 1002 14.97 -5.66 54.64
CA ALA A 1002 14.90 -5.33 56.06
C ALA A 1002 16.14 -5.83 56.82
N ALA A 1003 16.56 -7.08 56.60
CA ALA A 1003 17.78 -7.65 57.15
C ALA A 1003 19.01 -6.79 56.82
N HIS A 1004 19.15 -6.34 55.57
CA HIS A 1004 20.28 -5.49 55.16
C HIS A 1004 20.28 -4.13 55.89
N ASN A 1005 19.13 -3.45 55.94
CA ASN A 1005 19.01 -2.18 56.67
C ASN A 1005 19.28 -2.35 58.19
N LEU A 1006 18.82 -3.45 58.78
CA LEU A 1006 18.98 -3.75 60.20
C LEU A 1006 20.44 -4.12 60.55
N ALA A 1007 21.11 -4.91 59.71
CA ALA A 1007 22.54 -5.21 59.84
C ALA A 1007 23.42 -3.95 59.66
N LEU A 1008 23.00 -3.00 58.81
CA LEU A 1008 23.65 -1.69 58.71
C LEU A 1008 23.54 -0.90 60.02
N ILE A 1009 22.36 -0.85 60.65
CA ILE A 1009 22.16 -0.19 61.95
C ILE A 1009 23.07 -0.81 63.02
N TYR A 1010 23.06 -2.14 63.17
CA TYR A 1010 23.94 -2.82 64.14
C TYR A 1010 25.43 -2.59 63.85
N ARG A 1011 25.85 -2.54 62.58
CA ARG A 1011 27.23 -2.19 62.21
C ARG A 1011 27.58 -0.76 62.61
N THR A 1012 26.69 0.21 62.40
CA THR A 1012 26.91 1.60 62.83
C THR A 1012 26.90 1.78 64.35
N SER A 1013 26.21 0.90 65.09
CA SER A 1013 26.23 0.88 66.56
C SER A 1013 27.37 0.02 67.15
N GLY A 1014 28.35 -0.41 66.35
CA GLY A 1014 29.46 -1.27 66.79
C GLY A 1014 29.09 -2.71 67.15
N ASN A 1015 27.83 -3.13 67.02
CA ASN A 1015 27.38 -4.49 67.32
C ASN A 1015 27.59 -5.41 66.11
N HIS A 1016 28.87 -5.66 65.81
CA HIS A 1016 29.28 -6.52 64.69
C HIS A 1016 28.77 -7.96 64.81
N TYR A 1017 28.53 -8.46 66.02
CA TYR A 1017 27.98 -9.80 66.25
C TYR A 1017 26.51 -9.91 65.80
N ALA A 1018 25.64 -8.97 66.21
CA ALA A 1018 24.25 -8.96 65.76
C ALA A 1018 24.12 -8.69 64.25
N ALA A 1019 24.98 -7.84 63.69
CA ALA A 1019 25.06 -7.63 62.24
C ALA A 1019 25.43 -8.94 61.52
N ARG A 1020 26.47 -9.65 61.99
CA ARG A 1020 26.91 -10.94 61.44
C ARG A 1020 25.81 -12.01 61.49
N ALA A 1021 25.14 -12.16 62.62
CA ALA A 1021 24.05 -13.13 62.77
C ALA A 1021 22.88 -12.89 61.80
N ILE A 1022 22.62 -11.63 61.42
CA ILE A 1022 21.61 -11.28 60.41
C ILE A 1022 22.11 -11.54 58.99
N TYR A 1023 23.37 -11.25 58.68
CA TYR A 1023 23.96 -11.62 57.39
C TYR A 1023 23.88 -13.15 57.19
N GLU A 1024 24.33 -13.92 58.18
CA GLU A 1024 24.35 -15.40 58.14
C GLU A 1024 22.94 -16.02 58.06
N LYS A 1025 21.91 -15.39 58.65
CA LYS A 1025 20.54 -15.94 58.67
C LYS A 1025 19.67 -15.55 57.45
N TYR A 1026 19.87 -14.37 56.86
CA TYR A 1026 18.92 -13.81 55.87
C TYR A 1026 19.57 -13.34 54.55
N LEU A 1027 20.90 -13.26 54.47
CA LEU A 1027 21.61 -12.63 53.35
C LEU A 1027 22.72 -13.50 52.74
N VAL A 1028 22.92 -14.72 53.23
CA VAL A 1028 23.64 -15.76 52.49
C VAL A 1028 22.76 -16.21 51.32
N VAL A 1029 23.42 -16.52 50.19
CA VAL A 1029 22.84 -17.03 48.95
C VAL A 1029 23.30 -18.48 48.78
#